data_AF-A0A9P6CS16-F1
#
_entry.id   AF-A0A9P6CS16-F1
#
_cell.length_a   1.000
_cell.length_b   1.000
_cell.length_c   1.000
_cell.angle_alpha   90.00
_cell.angle_beta   90.00
_cell.angle_gamma   90.00
#
_symmetry.space_group_name_H-M   'P 1'
#
loop_
_entity.id
_entity.type
_entity.pdbx_description
1 polymer ?
#
loop_
_entity_poly.entity_id
_entity_poly.type
_entity_poly.pdbx_seq_one_letter_code
_entity_poly.pdbx_strand_id
1 'polypeptide(L)'
;MVAPHVLLLLPTFSSRSAALLFFRSPAPLSPPARHICRLSPDKNLCWKITSERSEHSLLRVLHFLALRTHASCGPHQMRSGLYELKPLPFTTMHFNSNTKARLTNLIAVSAVLASIFQFGNAQTTKTITVSATASHPVPSTMFGQMFEDISHSGDGGLYAELLQNRAFQLVTPGTPAALAGWGAVNSTIAVIAETSPISSALPNALELTLPSGTVSGVGFVNLGNSGFHIATNTPYKASFSYRFPTSSGFRGNLVVTLQDGVGTVLATNRVPISGSQTTWKQVQVTLSTTLVSGSDENMFGVAVEGQGGAGAIRFAMLSLFPPTFKNRENGMRADIAEALAEMKPSFFRLPGGNNLEGQTVATRWQWNATIGPLVDRPGRMGDWGYINTDGLGLMEYMHWCEDLGMEAIMAIWAGYALGGTSLAEGDLAPYIQQAKDQINFVIGDPSKSDAAAQRAKLGHPAPFPLKYVEVGNEDFFAATSYVYRWHDFVTALQAEFPDIHFIATSDTFNPILSPNPTEYDVHVYQTPTWFAQNSFFYDGFERNGTKYFEGEYAAISTNADNIFGTPEGRLIFPTMQSAAGEAAFMTGLERNGDIVFAASYAPLLGHVANNQWTPNLLAFDAGHVYRSTSYYVQKLFSVNRGDEYLPSTLPDQLGTVFWSVVRNTSAKEIVIKISNVASTEAFLSFVLPFHHVSTTGTLQLLTGNATASNTPTTPNLFAPVTSTISTGQTFNFTAPAVSVSVIIMQAF
;
A
#
# COMPACT_ATOMS: atom_id res chain seq x y z
N MET A 1 -40.77 -4.02 38.13
CA MET A 1 -40.32 -5.00 39.16
C MET A 1 -39.80 -6.23 38.43
N VAL A 2 -38.74 -6.86 38.95
CA VAL A 2 -38.28 -8.24 38.64
C VAL A 2 -37.73 -8.47 37.22
N ALA A 3 -36.42 -8.72 37.14
CA ALA A 3 -35.76 -9.43 36.03
C ALA A 3 -36.01 -10.95 36.16
N PRO A 4 -35.64 -11.78 35.16
CA PRO A 4 -34.48 -12.63 35.44
C PRO A 4 -33.57 -13.01 34.24
N HIS A 5 -32.29 -13.16 34.59
CA HIS A 5 -31.31 -14.15 34.13
C HIS A 5 -31.13 -14.52 32.64
N VAL A 6 -29.98 -14.11 32.12
CA VAL A 6 -29.26 -14.77 31.02
C VAL A 6 -28.48 -15.96 31.56
N LEU A 7 -28.52 -17.10 30.86
CA LEU A 7 -27.72 -18.29 31.14
C LEU A 7 -26.63 -18.42 30.06
N LEU A 8 -25.35 -18.39 30.44
CA LEU A 8 -24.26 -18.68 29.51
C LEU A 8 -24.12 -20.19 29.27
N LEU A 9 -23.93 -20.58 28.00
CA LEU A 9 -23.45 -21.91 27.61
C LEU A 9 -22.13 -21.76 26.85
N LEU A 10 -21.07 -22.36 27.40
CA LEU A 10 -19.78 -22.55 26.75
C LEU A 10 -19.77 -23.89 26.00
N PRO A 11 -19.26 -23.96 24.75
CA PRO A 11 -18.80 -25.21 24.17
C PRO A 11 -17.34 -25.49 24.55
N THR A 12 -17.07 -26.75 24.87
CA THR A 12 -15.75 -27.26 25.28
C THR A 12 -14.87 -27.57 24.06
N PHE A 13 -13.61 -27.11 24.08
CA PHE A 13 -12.59 -27.59 23.14
C PHE A 13 -11.88 -28.82 23.70
N SER A 14 -11.84 -29.90 22.92
CA SER A 14 -11.07 -31.11 23.24
C SER A 14 -9.78 -31.17 22.43
N SER A 15 -8.68 -31.56 23.07
CA SER A 15 -7.34 -31.60 22.49
C SER A 15 -7.08 -32.88 21.68
N ARG A 16 -6.51 -32.76 20.47
CA ARG A 16 -5.74 -33.83 19.81
C ARG A 16 -4.57 -33.30 18.97
N SER A 17 -3.37 -33.60 19.47
CA SER A 17 -2.18 -34.04 18.73
C SER A 17 -1.86 -33.41 17.35
N ALA A 18 -0.99 -32.40 17.35
CA ALA A 18 -0.18 -32.06 16.18
C ALA A 18 1.07 -32.96 16.13
N ALA A 19 1.27 -33.68 15.02
CA ALA A 19 2.48 -34.45 14.77
C ALA A 19 3.43 -33.64 13.86
N LEU A 20 4.65 -33.38 14.31
CA LEU A 20 5.68 -32.74 13.48
C LEU A 20 6.14 -33.69 12.36
N LEU A 21 6.00 -33.25 11.11
CA LEU A 21 6.67 -33.86 9.96
C LEU A 21 7.98 -33.10 9.65
N PHE A 22 9.09 -33.60 10.18
CA PHE A 22 10.43 -33.21 9.73
C PHE A 22 10.71 -33.83 8.35
N PHE A 23 10.79 -33.02 7.29
CA PHE A 23 11.38 -33.46 6.04
C PHE A 23 12.91 -33.46 6.14
N ARG A 24 13.52 -34.64 5.98
CA ARG A 24 14.97 -34.82 5.89
C ARG A 24 15.48 -34.37 4.54
N SER A 25 16.59 -33.64 4.54
CA SER A 25 17.40 -33.39 3.35
C SER A 25 18.03 -34.69 2.82
N PRO A 26 17.99 -34.97 1.50
CA PRO A 26 18.74 -36.08 0.91
C PRO A 26 20.17 -35.63 0.52
N ALA A 27 21.17 -36.36 1.01
CA ALA A 27 22.55 -36.17 0.58
C ALA A 27 22.77 -36.69 -0.86
N PRO A 28 23.54 -36.00 -1.71
CA PRO A 28 23.96 -36.55 -3.01
C PRO A 28 25.15 -37.50 -2.85
N LEU A 29 25.00 -38.72 -3.37
CA LEU A 29 26.07 -39.70 -3.53
C LEU A 29 26.98 -39.31 -4.70
N SER A 30 28.31 -39.35 -4.49
CA SER A 30 29.29 -39.43 -5.59
C SER A 30 29.21 -40.81 -6.27
N PRO A 31 29.46 -40.92 -7.58
CA PRO A 31 30.79 -41.39 -8.04
C PRO A 31 31.15 -40.91 -9.48
N PRO A 32 32.19 -41.45 -10.16
CA PRO A 32 33.60 -41.37 -9.80
C PRO A 32 34.45 -40.72 -10.91
N ALA A 33 35.68 -40.33 -10.59
CA ALA A 33 36.63 -39.77 -11.57
C ALA A 33 37.12 -40.80 -12.61
N ARG A 34 37.41 -40.31 -13.83
CA ARG A 34 38.38 -40.94 -14.75
C ARG A 34 39.49 -39.97 -15.11
N HIS A 35 40.72 -40.34 -14.80
CA HIS A 35 41.92 -39.64 -15.26
C HIS A 35 42.17 -39.89 -16.76
N ILE A 36 42.53 -38.84 -17.49
CA ILE A 36 43.48 -38.93 -18.60
C ILE A 36 44.48 -37.78 -18.45
N CYS A 37 45.77 -38.10 -18.35
CA CYS A 37 46.86 -37.12 -18.33
C CYS A 37 47.28 -36.76 -19.77
N ARG A 38 47.64 -35.49 -20.01
CA ARG A 38 48.65 -35.12 -21.03
C ARG A 38 49.31 -33.75 -20.73
N LEU A 39 50.51 -33.85 -20.18
CA LEU A 39 51.74 -33.08 -20.50
C LEU A 39 51.66 -31.55 -20.80
N SER A 40 52.24 -30.81 -19.85
CA SER A 40 52.96 -29.52 -19.89
C SER A 40 53.93 -29.29 -21.09
N PRO A 41 54.67 -28.15 -21.21
CA PRO A 41 54.62 -26.84 -20.51
C PRO A 41 54.74 -25.60 -21.44
N ASP A 42 54.62 -24.35 -20.92
CA ASP A 42 55.73 -23.37 -21.03
C ASP A 42 55.64 -22.09 -20.15
N LYS A 43 56.81 -21.76 -19.56
CA LYS A 43 57.40 -20.47 -19.08
C LYS A 43 56.49 -19.36 -18.50
N ASN A 44 56.62 -19.01 -17.20
CA ASN A 44 57.71 -18.25 -16.55
C ASN A 44 57.84 -16.76 -16.96
N LEU A 45 57.50 -15.86 -16.01
CA LEU A 45 58.27 -14.63 -15.77
C LEU A 45 58.03 -14.10 -14.36
N CYS A 46 59.06 -14.16 -13.50
CA CYS A 46 59.10 -13.46 -12.22
C CYS A 46 59.83 -12.12 -12.39
N TRP A 47 59.37 -11.08 -11.71
CA TRP A 47 60.23 -10.01 -11.18
C TRP A 47 59.71 -9.52 -9.82
N LYS A 48 60.51 -8.69 -9.13
CA LYS A 48 60.68 -8.70 -7.67
C LYS A 48 60.69 -7.25 -7.14
N ILE A 49 59.93 -7.00 -6.06
CA ILE A 49 60.14 -6.07 -4.90
C ILE A 49 61.16 -4.91 -5.15
N THR A 50 60.88 -3.61 -4.96
CA THR A 50 60.61 -2.93 -3.66
C THR A 50 60.09 -1.46 -3.77
N SER A 51 59.32 -1.05 -2.74
CA SER A 51 59.27 0.27 -2.06
C SER A 51 58.99 1.58 -2.83
N GLU A 52 58.00 2.34 -2.36
CA GLU A 52 58.27 3.54 -1.51
C GLU A 52 57.03 3.98 -0.70
N ARG A 53 57.24 4.84 0.31
CA ARG A 53 56.20 5.37 1.21
C ARG A 53 55.72 6.75 0.73
N SER A 54 54.44 7.05 0.90
CA SER A 54 53.99 8.39 1.28
C SER A 54 52.73 8.31 2.15
N GLU A 55 52.80 8.84 3.36
CA GLU A 55 51.65 9.07 4.23
C GLU A 55 50.83 10.25 3.68
N HIS A 56 49.50 10.21 3.79
CA HIS A 56 48.74 11.26 4.50
C HIS A 56 47.22 10.97 4.54
N SER A 57 46.63 11.21 5.72
CA SER A 57 45.21 11.54 5.98
C SER A 57 44.10 10.64 5.43
N LEU A 58 43.66 9.69 6.27
CA LEU A 58 42.24 9.31 6.40
C LEU A 58 41.88 9.35 7.90
N LEU A 59 40.80 10.04 8.26
CA LEU A 59 40.45 10.33 9.65
C LEU A 59 39.05 9.78 10.01
N ARG A 60 39.01 8.84 10.97
CA ARG A 60 37.87 8.49 11.85
C ARG A 60 36.57 7.94 11.23
N VAL A 61 36.51 6.61 11.12
CA VAL A 61 35.42 5.72 11.60
C VAL A 61 36.12 4.44 12.11
N LEU A 62 35.82 3.76 13.22
CA LEU A 62 34.81 3.90 14.31
C LEU A 62 35.54 3.71 15.68
N HIS A 63 34.79 3.52 16.77
CA HIS A 63 35.29 2.99 18.07
C HIS A 63 34.15 2.22 18.75
N PHE A 64 34.31 0.93 19.04
CA PHE A 64 33.70 0.27 20.21
C PHE A 64 34.38 -1.09 20.46
N LEU A 65 35.07 -1.23 21.60
CA LEU A 65 35.56 -2.52 22.08
C LEU A 65 34.44 -3.25 22.84
N ALA A 66 34.22 -4.52 22.50
CA ALA A 66 33.53 -5.47 23.37
C ALA A 66 34.55 -6.49 23.90
N LEU A 67 34.81 -6.45 25.21
CA LEU A 67 35.70 -7.40 25.89
C LEU A 67 35.07 -8.80 25.94
N ARG A 68 35.72 -9.78 25.29
CA ARG A 68 35.48 -11.21 25.56
C ARG A 68 36.64 -11.79 26.36
N THR A 69 36.40 -12.11 27.63
CA THR A 69 37.28 -12.99 28.41
C THR A 69 36.90 -14.46 28.17
N HIS A 70 37.88 -15.30 27.88
CA HIS A 70 37.70 -16.76 27.80
C HIS A 70 37.61 -17.39 29.20
N ALA A 71 36.73 -18.36 29.37
CA ALA A 71 36.86 -19.40 30.39
C ALA A 71 36.24 -20.71 29.87
N SER A 72 37.07 -21.75 29.75
CA SER A 72 36.71 -23.10 29.33
C SER A 72 36.39 -23.99 30.53
N CYS A 73 35.38 -24.86 30.45
CA CYS A 73 35.43 -26.23 31.00
C CYS A 73 34.23 -27.11 30.59
N GLY A 74 34.46 -28.42 30.53
CA GLY A 74 33.60 -29.43 29.90
C GLY A 74 32.26 -29.78 30.59
N PRO A 75 31.48 -30.69 29.97
CA PRO A 75 30.09 -30.96 30.33
C PRO A 75 29.94 -32.07 31.39
N HIS A 76 28.92 -31.96 32.26
CA HIS A 76 28.40 -33.08 33.03
C HIS A 76 26.88 -33.06 33.12
N GLN A 77 26.30 -34.27 33.10
CA GLN A 77 24.85 -34.53 33.13
C GLN A 77 24.24 -34.34 34.54
N MET A 78 22.99 -33.89 34.61
CA MET A 78 21.94 -34.33 35.55
C MET A 78 20.59 -33.75 35.06
N ARG A 79 19.56 -34.55 34.76
CA ARG A 79 18.59 -35.23 35.65
C ARG A 79 17.78 -34.29 36.57
N SER A 80 16.52 -34.07 36.15
CA SER A 80 15.28 -34.04 36.94
C SER A 80 15.34 -33.87 38.47
N GLY A 81 14.67 -32.82 38.98
CA GLY A 81 14.28 -32.70 40.39
C GLY A 81 13.26 -31.58 40.62
N LEU A 82 12.01 -31.94 40.92
CA LEU A 82 10.96 -31.03 41.42
C LEU A 82 11.16 -30.79 42.92
N TYR A 83 11.12 -29.53 43.40
CA TYR A 83 10.82 -29.22 44.80
C TYR A 83 10.06 -27.91 44.99
N GLU A 84 9.14 -27.91 45.96
CA GLU A 84 8.25 -26.81 46.32
C GLU A 84 8.97 -25.66 47.05
N LEU A 85 8.44 -24.44 46.91
CA LEU A 85 8.85 -23.27 47.70
C LEU A 85 7.99 -23.14 48.97
N LYS A 86 8.64 -23.08 50.14
CA LYS A 86 8.04 -22.59 51.41
C LYS A 86 8.61 -21.21 51.76
N PRO A 87 7.79 -20.26 52.26
CA PRO A 87 8.26 -18.92 52.60
C PRO A 87 8.97 -18.85 53.96
N LEU A 88 9.92 -17.91 54.08
CA LEU A 88 10.65 -17.57 55.31
C LEU A 88 10.05 -16.33 56.00
N PRO A 89 10.23 -16.15 57.32
CA PRO A 89 9.52 -15.12 58.09
C PRO A 89 10.17 -13.73 58.06
N PHE A 90 9.33 -12.69 58.19
CA PHE A 90 9.75 -11.30 58.36
C PHE A 90 10.44 -11.06 59.72
N THR A 91 11.46 -10.21 59.73
CA THR A 91 12.07 -9.67 60.97
C THR A 91 12.04 -8.14 60.93
N THR A 92 11.45 -7.51 61.96
CA THR A 92 11.27 -6.05 62.04
C THR A 92 12.46 -5.38 62.73
N MET A 93 13.09 -4.39 62.10
CA MET A 93 14.07 -3.52 62.76
C MET A 93 13.42 -2.24 63.32
N HIS A 94 13.69 -1.92 64.59
CA HIS A 94 13.30 -0.64 65.19
C HIS A 94 14.43 0.39 65.10
N PHE A 95 14.12 1.60 64.59
CA PHE A 95 15.01 2.75 64.65
C PHE A 95 14.60 3.73 65.77
N ASN A 96 15.60 4.20 66.52
CA ASN A 96 15.43 5.09 67.68
C ASN A 96 15.00 6.51 67.26
N SER A 97 14.25 7.21 68.12
CA SER A 97 13.56 8.47 67.82
C SER A 97 14.50 9.64 67.47
N ASN A 98 15.67 9.72 68.10
CA ASN A 98 16.62 10.83 67.89
C ASN A 98 17.31 10.84 66.51
N THR A 99 17.31 9.72 65.78
CA THR A 99 17.82 9.66 64.41
C THR A 99 16.84 10.21 63.37
N LYS A 100 15.53 10.17 63.64
CA LYS A 100 14.51 10.69 62.72
C LYS A 100 14.57 12.21 62.57
N ALA A 101 14.74 12.94 63.68
CA ALA A 101 14.76 14.40 63.69
C ALA A 101 15.94 15.03 62.93
N ARG A 102 17.10 14.35 62.89
CA ARG A 102 18.25 14.82 62.10
C ARG A 102 18.10 14.51 60.61
N LEU A 103 17.38 13.45 60.25
CA LEU A 103 17.12 13.11 58.85
C LEU A 103 16.07 14.03 58.21
N THR A 104 15.00 14.38 58.93
CA THR A 104 13.98 15.33 58.44
C THR A 104 14.54 16.72 58.16
N ASN A 105 15.48 17.21 58.97
CA ASN A 105 16.10 18.52 58.73
C ASN A 105 17.08 18.52 57.54
N LEU A 106 17.78 17.41 57.28
CA LEU A 106 18.61 17.28 56.07
C LEU A 106 17.75 17.20 54.80
N ILE A 107 16.62 16.49 54.86
CA ILE A 107 15.66 16.38 53.75
C ILE A 107 15.00 17.74 53.49
N ALA A 108 14.62 18.49 54.53
CA ALA A 108 14.03 19.83 54.37
C ALA A 108 15.00 20.83 53.72
N VAL A 109 16.27 20.87 54.14
CA VAL A 109 17.28 21.74 53.53
C VAL A 109 17.61 21.30 52.09
N SER A 110 17.62 19.99 51.82
CA SER A 110 17.80 19.47 50.45
C SER A 110 16.61 19.79 49.55
N ALA A 111 15.38 19.76 50.06
CA ALA A 111 14.17 20.13 49.33
C ALA A 111 14.12 21.63 49.01
N VAL A 112 14.54 22.49 49.94
CA VAL A 112 14.61 23.95 49.72
C VAL A 112 15.75 24.33 48.76
N LEU A 113 16.87 23.60 48.75
CA LEU A 113 17.91 23.79 47.74
C LEU A 113 17.49 23.23 46.37
N ALA A 114 16.76 22.11 46.32
CA ALA A 114 16.21 21.57 45.07
C ALA A 114 15.17 22.50 44.43
N SER A 115 14.37 23.24 45.22
CA SER A 115 13.43 24.24 44.70
C SER A 115 14.10 25.53 44.22
N ILE A 116 15.38 25.77 44.54
CA ILE A 116 16.18 26.89 44.00
C ILE A 116 16.92 26.48 42.71
N PHE A 117 17.02 25.18 42.42
CA PHE A 117 17.56 24.63 41.17
C PHE A 117 16.49 24.28 40.13
N GLN A 118 15.29 24.88 40.21
CA GLN A 118 14.53 25.14 38.98
C GLN A 118 15.23 26.24 38.18
N PHE A 119 16.31 25.85 37.50
CA PHE A 119 16.67 26.54 36.27
C PHE A 119 15.45 26.43 35.35
N GLY A 120 14.76 27.55 35.18
CA GLY A 120 13.88 27.71 34.05
C GLY A 120 14.72 27.57 32.80
N ASN A 121 14.68 26.40 32.17
CA ASN A 121 14.99 26.28 30.75
C ASN A 121 13.93 27.12 30.04
N ALA A 122 14.21 28.41 29.89
CA ALA A 122 13.52 29.26 28.94
C ALA A 122 13.72 28.60 27.58
N GLN A 123 12.70 27.89 27.08
CA GLN A 123 12.78 27.24 25.78
C GLN A 123 13.08 28.32 24.76
N THR A 124 14.28 28.26 24.19
CA THR A 124 14.81 29.31 23.32
C THR A 124 14.00 29.36 22.04
N THR A 125 13.31 30.49 21.81
CA THR A 125 12.54 30.71 20.58
C THR A 125 13.47 30.61 19.37
N LYS A 126 13.23 29.66 18.47
CA LYS A 126 14.04 29.50 17.27
C LYS A 126 13.59 30.50 16.21
N THR A 127 14.51 31.36 15.79
CA THR A 127 14.23 32.36 14.75
C THR A 127 14.45 31.76 13.37
N ILE A 128 13.40 31.78 12.55
CA ILE A 128 13.39 31.26 11.18
C ILE A 128 13.28 32.45 10.24
N THR A 129 14.40 32.82 9.62
CA THR A 129 14.44 33.87 8.59
C THR A 129 14.18 33.22 7.24
N VAL A 130 13.19 33.72 6.50
CA VAL A 130 12.86 33.27 5.14
C VAL A 130 13.57 34.17 4.13
N SER A 131 14.00 33.60 3.00
CA SER A 131 14.55 34.34 1.87
C SER A 131 13.45 35.04 1.07
N ALA A 132 13.72 36.26 0.60
CA ALA A 132 12.84 36.93 -0.36
C ALA A 132 12.85 36.24 -1.74
N THR A 133 13.99 35.62 -2.08
CA THR A 133 14.30 35.02 -3.38
C THR A 133 14.18 33.51 -3.30
N ALA A 134 13.46 32.90 -4.24
CA ALA A 134 13.37 31.45 -4.38
C ALA A 134 14.70 30.85 -4.88
N SER A 135 15.02 29.62 -4.49
CA SER A 135 16.22 28.93 -5.00
C SER A 135 15.93 28.01 -6.19
N HIS A 136 14.75 27.39 -6.24
CA HIS A 136 14.33 26.48 -7.30
C HIS A 136 12.80 26.39 -7.39
N PRO A 137 12.24 25.97 -8.55
CA PRO A 137 10.82 25.65 -8.65
C PRO A 137 10.49 24.35 -7.91
N VAL A 138 9.30 24.28 -7.29
CA VAL A 138 8.78 23.03 -6.70
C VAL A 138 8.13 22.20 -7.82
N PRO A 139 8.52 20.92 -8.02
CA PRO A 139 7.93 20.06 -9.03
C PRO A 139 6.41 19.94 -8.91
N SER A 140 5.72 20.04 -10.05
CA SER A 140 4.26 19.83 -10.10
C SER A 140 3.84 18.41 -9.76
N THR A 141 4.79 17.47 -9.76
CA THR A 141 4.66 16.03 -9.43
C THR A 141 5.07 15.68 -7.99
N MET A 142 5.44 16.64 -7.14
CA MET A 142 6.08 16.36 -5.84
C MET A 142 5.32 15.37 -4.93
N PHE A 143 3.98 15.38 -4.92
CA PHE A 143 3.18 14.50 -4.04
C PHE A 143 2.09 13.76 -4.83
N GLY A 144 2.02 12.44 -4.68
CA GLY A 144 1.08 11.58 -5.40
C GLY A 144 0.76 10.30 -4.67
N GLN A 145 0.41 9.26 -5.43
CA GLN A 145 -0.08 7.98 -4.91
C GLN A 145 0.72 6.82 -5.51
N MET A 146 1.06 5.84 -4.69
CA MET A 146 1.55 4.54 -5.13
C MET A 146 0.42 3.52 -5.00
N PHE A 147 0.19 2.72 -6.04
CA PHE A 147 -0.88 1.73 -6.04
C PHE A 147 -0.41 0.38 -6.57
N GLU A 148 -0.62 -0.64 -5.75
CA GLU A 148 -0.68 -2.03 -6.16
C GLU A 148 -1.91 -2.70 -5.54
N ASP A 149 -2.35 -3.84 -6.09
CA ASP A 149 -3.41 -4.65 -5.46
C ASP A 149 -2.83 -5.51 -4.31
N ILE A 150 -2.71 -4.87 -3.15
CA ILE A 150 -2.30 -5.39 -1.84
C ILE A 150 -3.44 -5.16 -0.84
N SER A 151 -3.68 -6.10 0.08
CA SER A 151 -4.69 -5.94 1.15
C SER A 151 -6.08 -5.61 0.61
N HIS A 152 -6.45 -6.21 -0.52
CA HIS A 152 -7.69 -5.98 -1.28
C HIS A 152 -7.89 -4.53 -1.74
N SER A 153 -6.82 -3.77 -1.95
CA SER A 153 -6.87 -2.38 -2.44
C SER A 153 -7.43 -2.25 -3.85
N GLY A 154 -7.25 -3.26 -4.71
CA GLY A 154 -7.91 -3.39 -6.00
C GLY A 154 -9.21 -4.17 -5.85
N ASP A 155 -9.15 -5.49 -6.02
CA ASP A 155 -10.30 -6.39 -5.93
C ASP A 155 -10.87 -6.45 -4.49
N GLY A 156 -12.03 -5.80 -4.31
CA GLY A 156 -12.71 -5.61 -3.04
C GLY A 156 -12.46 -4.26 -2.37
N GLY A 157 -11.73 -3.35 -3.04
CA GLY A 157 -11.37 -2.02 -2.55
C GLY A 157 -11.71 -0.92 -3.54
N LEU A 158 -10.70 -0.31 -4.17
CA LEU A 158 -10.87 0.78 -5.14
C LEU A 158 -11.71 0.34 -6.35
N TYR A 159 -11.64 -0.92 -6.74
CA TYR A 159 -12.50 -1.47 -7.79
C TYR A 159 -13.91 -1.76 -7.26
N ALA A 160 -14.95 -1.23 -7.91
CA ALA A 160 -16.32 -1.23 -7.36
C ALA A 160 -17.10 -2.55 -7.46
N GLU A 161 -16.48 -3.64 -7.92
CA GLU A 161 -17.12 -4.95 -7.94
C GLU A 161 -17.39 -5.44 -6.50
N LEU A 162 -18.64 -5.78 -6.21
CA LEU A 162 -19.05 -6.22 -4.87
C LEU A 162 -18.96 -7.73 -4.67
N LEU A 163 -18.87 -8.53 -5.76
CA LEU A 163 -18.82 -9.99 -5.66
C LEU A 163 -17.37 -10.49 -5.54
N GLN A 164 -17.04 -11.12 -4.41
CA GLN A 164 -15.78 -11.83 -4.28
C GLN A 164 -15.79 -13.08 -5.18
N ASN A 165 -14.66 -13.40 -5.84
CA ASN A 165 -14.51 -14.61 -6.67
C ASN A 165 -15.62 -14.73 -7.74
N ARG A 166 -15.91 -13.61 -8.41
CA ARG A 166 -17.10 -13.43 -9.26
C ARG A 166 -17.19 -14.34 -10.49
N ALA A 167 -16.05 -14.82 -10.98
CA ALA A 167 -15.91 -15.56 -12.24
C ALA A 167 -15.09 -16.86 -12.10
N PHE A 168 -14.75 -17.27 -10.88
CA PHE A 168 -14.03 -18.53 -10.62
C PHE A 168 -12.68 -18.62 -11.35
N GLN A 169 -12.01 -17.47 -11.49
CA GLN A 169 -10.70 -17.35 -12.12
C GLN A 169 -9.66 -18.13 -11.31
N LEU A 170 -8.84 -18.96 -11.97
CA LEU A 170 -7.67 -19.67 -11.42
C LEU A 170 -7.90 -20.60 -10.21
N VAL A 171 -9.13 -20.76 -9.71
CA VAL A 171 -9.45 -21.72 -8.66
C VAL A 171 -9.47 -23.16 -9.17
N THR A 172 -9.17 -24.12 -8.30
CA THR A 172 -9.23 -25.57 -8.61
C THR A 172 -10.67 -26.09 -8.48
N PRO A 173 -11.33 -26.54 -9.57
CA PRO A 173 -12.72 -27.02 -9.52
C PRO A 173 -12.94 -28.20 -8.57
N GLY A 174 -14.16 -28.33 -8.07
CA GLY A 174 -14.54 -29.37 -7.11
C GLY A 174 -13.98 -29.20 -5.69
N THR A 175 -13.26 -28.11 -5.40
CA THR A 175 -12.71 -27.83 -4.07
C THR A 175 -13.57 -26.81 -3.29
N PRO A 176 -13.56 -26.84 -1.94
CA PRO A 176 -14.21 -25.80 -1.14
C PRO A 176 -13.63 -24.40 -1.38
N ALA A 177 -12.33 -24.29 -1.66
CA ALA A 177 -11.65 -23.02 -1.93
C ALA A 177 -12.17 -22.34 -3.21
N ALA A 178 -12.60 -23.11 -4.21
CA ALA A 178 -13.22 -22.56 -5.42
C ALA A 178 -14.57 -21.88 -5.15
N LEU A 179 -15.24 -22.22 -4.04
CA LEU A 179 -16.47 -21.58 -3.57
C LEU A 179 -16.21 -20.44 -2.57
N ALA A 180 -14.96 -19.94 -2.44
CA ALA A 180 -14.69 -18.75 -1.62
C ALA A 180 -15.64 -17.59 -2.01
N GLY A 181 -16.26 -16.95 -1.02
CA GLY A 181 -17.30 -15.93 -1.22
C GLY A 181 -18.71 -16.47 -1.49
N TRP A 182 -18.90 -17.75 -1.84
CA TRP A 182 -20.19 -18.32 -2.29
C TRP A 182 -20.82 -19.30 -1.29
N GLY A 183 -22.10 -19.12 -0.99
CA GLY A 183 -22.90 -20.01 -0.13
C GLY A 183 -24.09 -20.63 -0.87
N ALA A 184 -24.43 -21.88 -0.56
CA ALA A 184 -25.56 -22.59 -1.17
C ALA A 184 -26.87 -22.30 -0.41
N VAL A 185 -27.99 -22.22 -1.15
CA VAL A 185 -29.34 -22.02 -0.59
C VAL A 185 -30.25 -23.18 -1.02
N ASN A 186 -30.70 -23.99 -0.05
CA ASN A 186 -31.63 -25.12 -0.22
C ASN A 186 -31.25 -26.19 -1.28
N SER A 187 -30.00 -26.19 -1.78
CA SER A 187 -29.47 -27.19 -2.72
C SER A 187 -27.94 -27.26 -2.65
N THR A 188 -27.32 -27.98 -3.59
CA THR A 188 -25.86 -28.08 -3.75
C THR A 188 -25.38 -27.18 -4.89
N ILE A 189 -24.24 -26.51 -4.67
CA ILE A 189 -23.46 -25.84 -5.70
C ILE A 189 -22.04 -26.41 -5.77
N ALA A 190 -21.43 -26.36 -6.94
CA ALA A 190 -20.02 -26.70 -7.13
C ALA A 190 -19.41 -25.84 -8.25
N VAL A 191 -18.15 -25.44 -8.11
CA VAL A 191 -17.37 -24.93 -9.24
C VAL A 191 -16.86 -26.11 -10.05
N ILE A 192 -17.10 -26.10 -11.36
CA ILE A 192 -16.69 -27.13 -12.30
C ILE A 192 -15.73 -26.58 -13.36
N ALA A 193 -14.85 -27.43 -13.87
CA ALA A 193 -14.21 -27.19 -15.17
C ALA A 193 -15.29 -27.36 -16.24
N GLU A 194 -15.60 -26.30 -16.96
CA GLU A 194 -16.71 -26.28 -17.90
C GLU A 194 -16.26 -26.78 -19.29
N THR A 195 -16.99 -27.76 -19.81
CA THR A 195 -16.79 -28.38 -21.13
C THR A 195 -17.13 -27.48 -22.32
N SER A 196 -17.86 -26.39 -22.08
CA SER A 196 -18.19 -25.37 -23.07
C SER A 196 -18.22 -24.02 -22.37
N PRO A 197 -17.04 -23.46 -22.01
CA PRO A 197 -16.95 -22.28 -21.16
C PRO A 197 -17.41 -21.02 -21.90
N ILE A 198 -17.62 -19.93 -21.16
CA ILE A 198 -18.04 -18.66 -21.77
C ILE A 198 -16.93 -18.07 -22.66
N SER A 199 -15.67 -18.32 -22.30
CA SER A 199 -14.45 -18.01 -23.05
C SER A 199 -13.36 -19.01 -22.66
N SER A 200 -12.22 -18.99 -23.35
CA SER A 200 -11.02 -19.71 -22.90
C SER A 200 -10.33 -19.07 -21.68
N ALA A 201 -10.57 -17.79 -21.42
CA ALA A 201 -10.03 -17.06 -20.27
C ALA A 201 -10.78 -17.40 -18.96
N LEU A 202 -12.08 -17.74 -19.05
CA LEU A 202 -12.93 -18.13 -17.93
C LEU A 202 -13.40 -19.60 -18.09
N PRO A 203 -12.50 -20.59 -17.86
CA PRO A 203 -12.77 -22.01 -18.09
C PRO A 203 -13.68 -22.67 -17.03
N ASN A 204 -13.99 -21.95 -15.96
CA ASN A 204 -14.74 -22.45 -14.81
C ASN A 204 -16.17 -21.90 -14.79
N ALA A 205 -17.10 -22.68 -14.23
CA ALA A 205 -18.49 -22.24 -14.02
C ALA A 205 -19.03 -22.74 -12.67
N LEU A 206 -19.99 -22.01 -12.09
CA LEU A 206 -20.77 -22.48 -10.95
C LEU A 206 -21.93 -23.33 -11.44
N GLU A 207 -21.97 -24.60 -11.06
CA GLU A 207 -23.10 -25.50 -11.28
C GLU A 207 -24.02 -25.51 -10.06
N LEU A 208 -25.29 -25.11 -10.26
CA LEU A 208 -26.38 -25.24 -9.29
C LEU A 208 -27.21 -26.47 -9.64
N THR A 209 -27.33 -27.41 -8.70
CA THR A 209 -28.18 -28.60 -8.86
C THR A 209 -29.65 -28.24 -8.65
N LEU A 210 -30.52 -28.67 -9.57
CA LEU A 210 -31.98 -28.52 -9.46
C LEU A 210 -32.62 -29.85 -9.03
N PRO A 211 -33.46 -29.87 -7.98
CA PRO A 211 -34.28 -31.02 -7.65
C PRO A 211 -35.40 -31.21 -8.68
N SER A 212 -35.99 -32.42 -8.71
CA SER A 212 -37.16 -32.71 -9.54
C SER A 212 -38.45 -32.13 -8.96
N GLY A 213 -39.33 -31.61 -9.82
CA GLY A 213 -40.67 -31.14 -9.46
C GLY A 213 -40.77 -29.62 -9.42
N THR A 214 -41.47 -29.11 -8.40
CA THR A 214 -41.55 -27.66 -8.13
C THR A 214 -40.28 -27.22 -7.42
N VAL A 215 -39.52 -26.32 -8.05
CA VAL A 215 -38.32 -25.68 -7.50
C VAL A 215 -38.72 -24.32 -6.96
N SER A 216 -38.40 -24.03 -5.69
CA SER A 216 -38.65 -22.74 -5.06
C SER A 216 -37.56 -22.47 -4.03
N GLY A 217 -36.97 -21.28 -4.05
CA GLY A 217 -35.93 -20.88 -3.10
C GLY A 217 -34.62 -21.70 -3.16
N VAL A 218 -34.38 -22.44 -4.25
CA VAL A 218 -33.13 -23.16 -4.51
C VAL A 218 -32.16 -22.25 -5.22
N GLY A 219 -30.93 -22.08 -4.72
CA GLY A 219 -30.02 -21.08 -5.26
C GLY A 219 -28.67 -21.01 -4.57
N PHE A 220 -28.08 -19.82 -4.64
CA PHE A 220 -26.83 -19.47 -3.98
C PHE A 220 -26.79 -17.97 -3.63
N VAL A 221 -25.88 -17.63 -2.74
CA VAL A 221 -25.54 -16.25 -2.35
C VAL A 221 -24.04 -16.01 -2.50
N ASN A 222 -23.65 -14.75 -2.70
CA ASN A 222 -22.29 -14.26 -2.54
C ASN A 222 -22.22 -13.28 -1.36
N LEU A 223 -21.20 -13.44 -0.52
CA LEU A 223 -20.99 -12.70 0.74
C LEU A 223 -20.16 -11.41 0.57
N GLY A 224 -19.71 -11.10 -0.65
CA GLY A 224 -18.76 -10.04 -0.92
C GLY A 224 -17.39 -10.25 -0.25
N ASN A 225 -16.58 -9.21 -0.22
CA ASN A 225 -15.30 -9.21 0.50
C ASN A 225 -15.53 -8.81 1.97
N SER A 226 -16.04 -9.75 2.77
CA SER A 226 -16.52 -9.50 4.14
C SER A 226 -17.73 -8.53 4.20
N GLY A 227 -18.68 -8.69 3.27
CA GLY A 227 -19.85 -7.83 3.12
C GLY A 227 -19.71 -6.77 2.02
N PHE A 228 -20.73 -5.92 1.90
CA PHE A 228 -20.72 -4.70 1.09
C PHE A 228 -21.86 -3.75 1.50
N HIS A 229 -21.62 -2.45 1.35
CA HIS A 229 -22.61 -1.44 1.69
C HIS A 229 -23.84 -1.44 0.78
N ILE A 230 -25.02 -1.29 1.40
CA ILE A 230 -26.27 -1.04 0.69
C ILE A 230 -26.87 0.31 1.12
N ALA A 231 -26.75 1.29 0.24
CA ALA A 231 -27.42 2.60 0.36
C ALA A 231 -28.88 2.55 -0.14
N THR A 232 -29.74 3.40 0.43
CA THR A 232 -31.17 3.52 0.07
C THR A 232 -31.36 4.17 -1.30
N ASN A 233 -32.43 3.81 -2.02
CA ASN A 233 -32.82 4.35 -3.33
C ASN A 233 -31.71 4.28 -4.39
N THR A 234 -30.79 3.32 -4.23
CA THR A 234 -29.57 3.23 -5.04
C THR A 234 -29.72 2.09 -6.07
N PRO A 235 -29.41 2.34 -7.36
CA PRO A 235 -29.49 1.31 -8.39
C PRO A 235 -28.19 0.50 -8.47
N TYR A 236 -28.27 -0.79 -8.13
CA TYR A 236 -27.17 -1.73 -8.31
C TYR A 236 -27.34 -2.48 -9.63
N LYS A 237 -26.29 -2.57 -10.43
CA LYS A 237 -26.26 -3.30 -11.70
C LYS A 237 -25.75 -4.71 -11.45
N ALA A 238 -26.64 -5.70 -11.52
CA ALA A 238 -26.26 -7.11 -11.46
C ALA A 238 -26.21 -7.71 -12.87
N SER A 239 -25.19 -8.51 -13.14
CA SER A 239 -25.12 -9.30 -14.38
C SER A 239 -24.52 -10.69 -14.14
N PHE A 240 -24.86 -11.62 -15.02
CA PHE A 240 -24.27 -12.96 -15.09
C PHE A 240 -24.61 -13.60 -16.42
N SER A 241 -23.85 -14.61 -16.83
CA SER A 241 -24.27 -15.51 -17.92
C SER A 241 -24.75 -16.84 -17.36
N TYR A 242 -25.81 -17.40 -17.94
CA TYR A 242 -26.31 -18.73 -17.58
C TYR A 242 -26.52 -19.63 -18.80
N ARG A 243 -26.52 -20.95 -18.56
CA ARG A 243 -27.03 -21.96 -19.49
C ARG A 243 -27.51 -23.21 -18.75
N PHE A 244 -28.35 -24.01 -19.40
CA PHE A 244 -28.60 -25.39 -19.02
C PHE A 244 -27.57 -26.30 -19.74
N PRO A 245 -26.90 -27.24 -19.06
CA PRO A 245 -25.94 -28.14 -19.72
C PRO A 245 -26.62 -29.13 -20.68
N THR A 246 -27.90 -29.41 -20.49
CA THR A 246 -28.72 -30.28 -21.35
C THR A 246 -30.10 -29.66 -21.50
N SER A 247 -30.67 -29.73 -22.72
CA SER A 247 -32.00 -29.19 -22.99
C SER A 247 -33.07 -29.90 -22.15
N SER A 248 -33.96 -29.14 -21.52
CA SER A 248 -35.02 -29.68 -20.67
C SER A 248 -36.36 -28.94 -20.81
N GLY A 249 -37.42 -29.57 -20.32
CA GLY A 249 -38.75 -28.97 -20.20
C GLY A 249 -38.86 -27.84 -19.19
N PHE A 250 -37.81 -27.55 -18.40
CA PHE A 250 -37.87 -26.57 -17.30
C PHE A 250 -38.39 -25.20 -17.74
N ARG A 251 -39.29 -24.61 -16.96
CA ARG A 251 -39.77 -23.22 -17.12
C ARG A 251 -39.85 -22.57 -15.74
N GLY A 252 -39.37 -21.34 -15.63
CA GLY A 252 -39.31 -20.64 -14.36
C GLY A 252 -38.64 -19.27 -14.47
N ASN A 253 -38.24 -18.73 -13.33
CA ASN A 253 -37.49 -17.50 -13.19
C ASN A 253 -36.21 -17.73 -12.39
N LEU A 254 -35.18 -16.94 -12.69
CA LEU A 254 -34.16 -16.58 -11.73
C LEU A 254 -34.66 -15.39 -10.93
N VAL A 255 -34.70 -15.53 -9.61
CA VAL A 255 -34.95 -14.45 -8.66
C VAL A 255 -33.59 -13.93 -8.22
N VAL A 256 -33.26 -12.73 -8.68
CA VAL A 256 -32.02 -12.03 -8.32
C VAL A 256 -32.33 -11.11 -7.16
N THR A 257 -31.52 -11.12 -6.10
CA THR A 257 -31.78 -10.34 -4.88
C THR A 257 -30.53 -9.67 -4.32
N LEU A 258 -30.77 -8.57 -3.60
CA LEU A 258 -29.89 -8.14 -2.50
C LEU A 258 -30.57 -8.56 -1.20
N GLN A 259 -29.79 -9.04 -0.24
CA GLN A 259 -30.25 -9.53 1.06
C GLN A 259 -29.38 -8.98 2.18
N ASP A 260 -29.92 -8.86 3.40
CA ASP A 260 -29.11 -8.71 4.60
C ASP A 260 -28.51 -10.05 5.06
N GLY A 261 -27.65 -10.02 6.08
CA GLY A 261 -26.95 -11.19 6.62
C GLY A 261 -27.83 -12.28 7.24
N VAL A 262 -29.13 -12.01 7.45
CA VAL A 262 -30.11 -13.00 7.92
C VAL A 262 -31.09 -13.46 6.82
N GLY A 263 -30.93 -12.96 5.58
CA GLY A 263 -31.70 -13.35 4.41
C GLY A 263 -32.94 -12.48 4.14
N THR A 264 -33.08 -11.32 4.79
CA THR A 264 -34.15 -10.36 4.46
C THR A 264 -33.89 -9.75 3.09
N VAL A 265 -34.83 -9.89 2.15
CA VAL A 265 -34.68 -9.33 0.80
C VAL A 265 -34.83 -7.80 0.81
N LEU A 266 -33.77 -7.10 0.43
CA LEU A 266 -33.68 -5.63 0.36
C LEU A 266 -34.02 -5.07 -1.03
N ALA A 267 -33.74 -5.85 -2.08
CA ALA A 267 -34.12 -5.59 -3.47
C ALA A 267 -34.31 -6.91 -4.22
N THR A 268 -35.19 -6.94 -5.22
CA THR A 268 -35.44 -8.14 -6.05
C THR A 268 -35.74 -7.81 -7.51
N ASN A 269 -35.30 -8.68 -8.41
CA ASN A 269 -35.70 -8.69 -9.82
C ASN A 269 -35.94 -10.15 -10.27
N ARG A 270 -36.74 -10.37 -11.33
CA ARG A 270 -37.09 -11.70 -11.83
C ARG A 270 -36.81 -11.81 -13.33
N VAL A 271 -36.05 -12.83 -13.70
CA VAL A 271 -35.61 -13.06 -15.08
C VAL A 271 -36.18 -14.39 -15.58
N PRO A 272 -37.05 -14.40 -16.60
CA PRO A 272 -37.63 -15.63 -17.12
C PRO A 272 -36.57 -16.50 -17.81
N ILE A 273 -36.55 -17.78 -17.47
CA ILE A 273 -35.61 -18.78 -17.98
C ILE A 273 -36.31 -20.03 -18.51
N SER A 274 -35.65 -20.69 -19.45
CA SER A 274 -36.13 -21.93 -20.07
C SER A 274 -35.01 -22.95 -20.15
N GLY A 275 -35.35 -24.20 -19.84
CA GLY A 275 -34.48 -25.36 -20.03
C GLY A 275 -33.99 -25.59 -21.47
N SER A 276 -34.53 -24.88 -22.47
CA SER A 276 -34.03 -24.90 -23.85
C SER A 276 -32.79 -24.01 -24.08
N GLN A 277 -32.46 -23.12 -23.13
CA GLN A 277 -31.29 -22.23 -23.20
C GLN A 277 -30.00 -23.01 -22.90
N THR A 278 -29.47 -23.69 -23.91
CA THR A 278 -28.28 -24.55 -23.78
C THR A 278 -26.95 -23.86 -24.12
N THR A 279 -27.01 -22.77 -24.89
CA THR A 279 -25.90 -21.83 -25.10
C THR A 279 -25.88 -20.78 -23.99
N TRP A 280 -24.70 -20.19 -23.73
CA TRP A 280 -24.57 -19.07 -22.79
C TRP A 280 -25.47 -17.90 -23.18
N LYS A 281 -26.23 -17.40 -22.21
CA LYS A 281 -27.04 -16.19 -22.32
C LYS A 281 -26.70 -15.24 -21.19
N GLN A 282 -26.22 -14.06 -21.54
CA GLN A 282 -26.03 -12.97 -20.58
C GLN A 282 -27.40 -12.46 -20.09
N VAL A 283 -27.44 -12.11 -18.81
CA VAL A 283 -28.53 -11.47 -18.10
C VAL A 283 -27.95 -10.22 -17.46
N GLN A 284 -28.70 -9.12 -17.54
CA GLN A 284 -28.43 -7.88 -16.83
C GLN A 284 -29.73 -7.41 -16.18
N VAL A 285 -29.69 -7.03 -14.91
CA VAL A 285 -30.83 -6.49 -14.16
C VAL A 285 -30.36 -5.37 -13.24
N THR A 286 -31.23 -4.38 -13.03
CA THR A 286 -31.06 -3.40 -11.96
C THR A 286 -31.82 -3.83 -10.72
N LEU A 287 -31.16 -3.75 -9.57
CA LEU A 287 -31.73 -3.94 -8.24
C LEU A 287 -31.79 -2.57 -7.57
N SER A 288 -32.99 -2.02 -7.38
CA SER A 288 -33.19 -0.74 -6.70
C SER A 288 -33.61 -0.99 -5.25
N THR A 289 -32.84 -0.46 -4.31
CA THR A 289 -32.99 -0.73 -2.88
C THR A 289 -34.02 0.20 -2.25
N THR A 290 -35.18 -0.33 -1.89
CA THR A 290 -36.21 0.42 -1.14
C THR A 290 -36.05 0.28 0.38
N LEU A 291 -35.25 -0.69 0.81
CA LEU A 291 -34.89 -0.96 2.19
C LEU A 291 -33.37 -1.07 2.30
N VAL A 292 -32.84 -0.74 3.47
CA VAL A 292 -31.45 -0.99 3.86
C VAL A 292 -31.43 -1.74 5.18
N SER A 293 -30.41 -2.56 5.37
CA SER A 293 -30.06 -3.12 6.67
C SER A 293 -29.30 -2.08 7.51
N GLY A 294 -29.15 -2.33 8.81
CA GLY A 294 -28.28 -1.55 9.69
C GLY A 294 -26.84 -2.08 9.76
N SER A 295 -26.41 -2.87 8.78
CA SER A 295 -25.14 -3.61 8.76
C SER A 295 -24.63 -3.74 7.32
N ASP A 296 -23.31 -3.77 7.13
CA ASP A 296 -22.70 -4.02 5.82
C ASP A 296 -22.50 -5.52 5.53
N GLU A 297 -22.95 -6.42 6.42
CA GLU A 297 -23.03 -7.88 6.22
C GLU A 297 -24.12 -8.27 5.20
N ASN A 298 -24.11 -7.67 4.01
CA ASN A 298 -25.10 -7.90 2.96
C ASN A 298 -24.65 -8.96 1.95
N MET A 299 -25.61 -9.55 1.25
CA MET A 299 -25.40 -10.64 0.31
C MET A 299 -26.09 -10.39 -1.04
N PHE A 300 -25.45 -10.83 -2.12
CA PHE A 300 -26.08 -10.96 -3.43
C PHE A 300 -26.66 -12.36 -3.58
N GLY A 301 -27.91 -12.52 -4.05
CA GLY A 301 -28.55 -13.82 -4.20
C GLY A 301 -29.06 -14.11 -5.61
N VAL A 302 -28.99 -15.37 -6.02
CA VAL A 302 -29.68 -15.91 -7.18
C VAL A 302 -30.39 -17.19 -6.79
N ALA A 303 -31.72 -17.19 -6.84
CA ALA A 303 -32.58 -18.35 -6.57
C ALA A 303 -33.43 -18.72 -7.79
N VAL A 304 -33.94 -19.94 -7.80
CA VAL A 304 -34.74 -20.52 -8.88
C VAL A 304 -36.17 -20.76 -8.40
N GLU A 305 -37.14 -20.21 -9.14
CA GLU A 305 -38.58 -20.46 -8.98
C GLU A 305 -39.10 -21.10 -10.28
N GLY A 306 -39.62 -22.33 -10.26
CA GLY A 306 -40.12 -22.95 -11.48
C GLY A 306 -40.55 -24.40 -11.35
N GLN A 307 -40.79 -25.05 -12.50
CA GLN A 307 -41.16 -26.47 -12.58
C GLN A 307 -40.36 -27.19 -13.67
N GLY A 308 -39.91 -28.41 -13.39
CA GLY A 308 -39.23 -29.28 -14.35
C GLY A 308 -38.74 -30.60 -13.76
N GLY A 309 -38.03 -31.38 -14.57
CA GLY A 309 -37.25 -32.51 -14.07
C GLY A 309 -35.99 -32.04 -13.35
N ALA A 310 -35.35 -32.95 -12.60
CA ALA A 310 -34.05 -32.69 -12.02
C ALA A 310 -33.01 -32.37 -13.10
N GLY A 311 -32.00 -31.57 -12.76
CA GLY A 311 -30.98 -31.12 -13.70
C GLY A 311 -30.01 -30.15 -13.05
N ALA A 312 -29.41 -29.27 -13.85
CA ALA A 312 -28.55 -28.20 -13.35
C ALA A 312 -28.68 -26.92 -14.18
N ILE A 313 -28.27 -25.80 -13.59
CA ILE A 313 -28.00 -24.54 -14.31
C ILE A 313 -26.54 -24.18 -14.04
N ARG A 314 -25.82 -23.78 -15.08
CA ARG A 314 -24.43 -23.32 -15.00
C ARG A 314 -24.37 -21.81 -15.13
N PHE A 315 -23.56 -21.16 -14.31
CA PHE A 315 -23.38 -19.71 -14.26
C PHE A 315 -21.90 -19.34 -14.41
N ALA A 316 -21.63 -18.27 -15.14
CA ALA A 316 -20.28 -17.74 -15.36
C ALA A 316 -20.32 -16.21 -15.44
N MET A 317 -19.18 -15.56 -15.15
CA MET A 317 -19.01 -14.11 -15.17
C MET A 317 -20.13 -13.38 -14.42
N LEU A 318 -20.31 -13.69 -13.13
CA LEU A 318 -21.24 -12.94 -12.28
C LEU A 318 -20.60 -11.59 -11.92
N SER A 319 -21.42 -10.57 -11.66
CA SER A 319 -20.95 -9.24 -11.29
C SER A 319 -22.08 -8.44 -10.63
N LEU A 320 -21.73 -7.60 -9.65
CA LEU A 320 -22.62 -6.64 -9.00
C LEU A 320 -21.86 -5.33 -8.78
N PHE A 321 -22.33 -4.24 -9.41
CA PHE A 321 -21.76 -2.90 -9.23
C PHE A 321 -22.75 -1.93 -8.58
N PRO A 322 -22.30 -1.09 -7.63
CA PRO A 322 -23.01 0.13 -7.22
C PRO A 322 -22.83 1.22 -8.29
N PRO A 323 -23.39 2.43 -8.09
CA PRO A 323 -22.91 3.62 -8.80
C PRO A 323 -21.41 3.84 -8.57
N THR A 324 -20.67 4.07 -9.64
CA THR A 324 -19.21 4.23 -9.65
C THR A 324 -18.79 5.70 -9.64
N PHE A 325 -17.55 5.96 -9.20
CA PHE A 325 -16.93 7.28 -9.33
C PHE A 325 -17.00 7.76 -10.79
N LYS A 326 -17.43 9.02 -10.97
CA LYS A 326 -17.67 9.68 -12.28
C LYS A 326 -18.64 8.92 -13.22
N ASN A 327 -19.36 7.92 -12.73
CA ASN A 327 -20.20 7.00 -13.51
C ASN A 327 -19.43 6.17 -14.57
N ARG A 328 -18.11 5.98 -14.40
CA ARG A 328 -17.32 5.10 -15.30
C ARG A 328 -17.84 3.67 -15.22
N GLU A 329 -18.18 3.06 -16.36
CA GLU A 329 -18.45 1.62 -16.41
C GLU A 329 -17.18 0.85 -16.02
N ASN A 330 -17.33 -0.28 -15.30
CA ASN A 330 -16.22 -1.02 -14.72
C ASN A 330 -15.33 -0.18 -13.76
N GLY A 331 -15.86 0.94 -13.24
CA GLY A 331 -15.09 1.96 -12.53
C GLY A 331 -14.94 1.78 -11.03
N MET A 332 -14.53 2.88 -10.37
CA MET A 332 -14.04 2.86 -8.99
C MET A 332 -15.13 3.02 -7.92
N ARG A 333 -14.89 2.46 -6.74
CA ARG A 333 -15.75 2.57 -5.54
C ARG A 333 -15.71 4.01 -5.04
N ALA A 334 -16.89 4.64 -4.92
CA ALA A 334 -17.01 6.10 -4.84
C ALA A 334 -16.38 6.72 -3.58
N ASP A 335 -16.62 6.16 -2.40
CA ASP A 335 -16.12 6.68 -1.11
C ASP A 335 -14.58 6.62 -1.00
N ILE A 336 -13.97 5.53 -1.47
CA ILE A 336 -12.51 5.40 -1.56
C ILE A 336 -11.96 6.38 -2.60
N ALA A 337 -12.54 6.42 -3.80
CA ALA A 337 -12.11 7.32 -4.87
C ALA A 337 -12.21 8.80 -4.48
N GLU A 338 -13.29 9.22 -3.81
CA GLU A 338 -13.47 10.58 -3.32
C GLU A 338 -12.43 10.94 -2.24
N ALA A 339 -12.15 10.03 -1.30
CA ALA A 339 -11.11 10.23 -0.31
C ALA A 339 -9.70 10.29 -0.94
N LEU A 340 -9.40 9.49 -1.96
CA LEU A 340 -8.14 9.61 -2.68
C LEU A 340 -8.05 10.93 -3.47
N ALA A 341 -9.13 11.38 -4.09
CA ALA A 341 -9.21 12.64 -4.82
C ALA A 341 -9.09 13.89 -3.91
N GLU A 342 -9.58 13.81 -2.66
CA GLU A 342 -9.43 14.86 -1.64
C GLU A 342 -7.97 15.27 -1.38
N MET A 343 -7.01 14.36 -1.57
CA MET A 343 -5.58 14.66 -1.40
C MET A 343 -5.00 15.50 -2.54
N LYS A 344 -5.76 15.69 -3.64
CA LYS A 344 -5.30 16.31 -4.89
C LYS A 344 -3.94 15.77 -5.36
N PRO A 345 -3.78 14.43 -5.47
CA PRO A 345 -2.54 13.83 -5.95
C PRO A 345 -2.15 14.40 -7.32
N SER A 346 -0.85 14.52 -7.57
CA SER A 346 -0.33 14.98 -8.87
C SER A 346 0.09 13.85 -9.81
N PHE A 347 0.35 12.66 -9.27
CA PHE A 347 0.65 11.47 -10.05
C PHE A 347 0.09 10.20 -9.40
N PHE A 348 0.07 9.11 -10.17
CA PHE A 348 -0.29 7.76 -9.72
C PHE A 348 0.75 6.74 -10.25
N ARG A 349 1.49 6.07 -9.36
CA ARG A 349 2.42 4.96 -9.67
C ARG A 349 1.63 3.65 -9.72
N LEU A 350 1.74 2.91 -10.83
CA LEU A 350 0.92 1.73 -11.15
C LEU A 350 1.68 0.74 -12.05
N PRO A 351 1.31 -0.55 -12.15
CA PRO A 351 0.26 -1.26 -11.41
C PRO A 351 0.76 -1.86 -10.09
N GLY A 352 1.99 -1.56 -9.69
CA GLY A 352 2.45 -1.79 -8.33
C GLY A 352 3.93 -1.63 -8.08
N GLY A 353 4.34 -1.99 -6.86
CA GLY A 353 5.62 -2.61 -6.62
C GLY A 353 5.49 -4.11 -6.87
N ASN A 354 5.50 -4.94 -5.82
CA ASN A 354 5.55 -6.41 -5.90
C ASN A 354 4.48 -7.02 -6.83
N ASN A 355 3.27 -6.50 -6.83
CA ASN A 355 2.16 -7.01 -7.64
C ASN A 355 2.36 -6.82 -9.17
N LEU A 356 3.41 -6.11 -9.62
CA LEU A 356 3.86 -6.10 -11.01
C LEU A 356 4.60 -7.40 -11.38
N GLU A 357 5.48 -7.85 -10.50
CA GLU A 357 6.56 -8.80 -10.79
C GLU A 357 6.07 -10.23 -10.99
N GLY A 358 5.10 -10.66 -10.18
CA GLY A 358 4.68 -12.05 -10.10
C GLY A 358 5.67 -12.94 -9.36
N GLN A 359 5.16 -13.95 -8.65
CA GLN A 359 5.96 -15.01 -8.06
C GLN A 359 6.82 -15.79 -9.09
N THR A 360 6.40 -15.79 -10.37
CA THR A 360 7.09 -16.38 -11.51
C THR A 360 6.85 -15.54 -12.77
N VAL A 361 7.68 -15.71 -13.81
CA VAL A 361 7.50 -15.08 -15.12
C VAL A 361 6.09 -15.34 -15.71
N ALA A 362 5.48 -16.48 -15.40
CA ALA A 362 4.13 -16.84 -15.87
C ALA A 362 3.00 -16.13 -15.10
N THR A 363 3.25 -15.69 -13.85
CA THR A 363 2.26 -15.03 -12.98
C THR A 363 2.45 -13.52 -12.87
N ARG A 364 3.45 -12.95 -13.56
CA ARG A 364 3.64 -11.49 -13.70
C ARG A 364 2.37 -10.78 -14.17
N TRP A 365 2.26 -9.49 -13.86
CA TRP A 365 1.23 -8.64 -14.44
C TRP A 365 1.47 -8.44 -15.95
N GLN A 366 0.39 -8.44 -16.74
CA GLN A 366 0.44 -8.36 -18.20
C GLN A 366 -0.67 -7.46 -18.73
N TRP A 367 -0.32 -6.25 -19.17
CA TRP A 367 -1.28 -5.21 -19.57
C TRP A 367 -2.40 -5.71 -20.50
N ASN A 368 -2.04 -6.54 -21.49
CA ASN A 368 -2.95 -7.05 -22.51
C ASN A 368 -3.96 -8.09 -21.98
N ALA A 369 -3.72 -8.69 -20.81
CA ALA A 369 -4.69 -9.54 -20.10
C ALA A 369 -5.68 -8.71 -19.25
N THR A 370 -5.43 -7.41 -19.07
CA THR A 370 -6.20 -6.51 -18.22
C THR A 370 -7.12 -5.55 -19.00
N ILE A 371 -7.20 -5.66 -20.32
CA ILE A 371 -7.99 -4.75 -21.15
C ILE A 371 -9.09 -5.50 -21.91
N GLY A 372 -10.05 -4.77 -22.46
CA GLY A 372 -11.15 -5.35 -23.22
C GLY A 372 -12.23 -5.99 -22.33
N PRO A 373 -13.10 -6.83 -22.91
CA PRO A 373 -14.23 -7.44 -22.21
C PRO A 373 -13.78 -8.28 -21.01
N LEU A 374 -14.50 -8.18 -19.88
CA LEU A 374 -14.19 -8.96 -18.68
C LEU A 374 -14.21 -10.48 -18.93
N VAL A 375 -14.96 -10.96 -19.93
CA VAL A 375 -14.97 -12.37 -20.31
C VAL A 375 -13.66 -12.85 -20.91
N ASP A 376 -12.81 -11.95 -21.43
CA ASP A 376 -11.52 -12.27 -22.04
C ASP A 376 -10.34 -12.03 -21.08
N ARG A 377 -10.59 -11.47 -19.88
CA ARG A 377 -9.58 -11.25 -18.83
C ARG A 377 -9.46 -12.53 -17.96
N PRO A 378 -8.33 -13.26 -18.00
CA PRO A 378 -8.18 -14.50 -17.23
C PRO A 378 -7.98 -14.25 -15.73
N GLY A 379 -7.52 -13.06 -15.35
CA GLY A 379 -6.98 -12.80 -14.02
C GLY A 379 -5.60 -13.44 -13.82
N ARG A 380 -5.01 -13.20 -12.66
CA ARG A 380 -3.73 -13.80 -12.23
C ARG A 380 -3.73 -14.09 -10.73
N MET A 381 -2.83 -14.96 -10.28
CA MET A 381 -2.49 -15.02 -8.86
C MET A 381 -1.64 -13.78 -8.56
N GLY A 382 -2.13 -12.93 -7.67
CA GLY A 382 -1.38 -11.78 -7.16
C GLY A 382 -0.37 -12.20 -6.11
N ASP A 383 0.49 -11.24 -5.75
CA ASP A 383 1.70 -11.52 -4.97
C ASP A 383 1.47 -11.38 -3.46
N TRP A 384 0.23 -11.06 -3.08
CA TRP A 384 -0.27 -10.94 -1.70
C TRP A 384 -1.21 -12.08 -1.28
N GLY A 385 -1.16 -13.22 -1.98
CA GLY A 385 -1.84 -14.45 -1.59
C GLY A 385 -3.31 -14.56 -1.98
N TYR A 386 -3.79 -13.69 -2.89
CA TYR A 386 -5.12 -13.78 -3.48
C TYR A 386 -5.09 -13.58 -5.00
N ILE A 387 -6.18 -13.98 -5.66
CA ILE A 387 -6.35 -13.85 -7.12
C ILE A 387 -6.79 -12.42 -7.42
N ASN A 388 -6.10 -11.73 -8.34
CA ASN A 388 -6.60 -10.52 -8.97
C ASN A 388 -7.48 -10.93 -10.16
N THR A 389 -8.64 -10.29 -10.30
CA THR A 389 -9.58 -10.51 -11.42
C THR A 389 -9.11 -9.84 -12.71
N ASP A 390 -8.12 -8.94 -12.62
CA ASP A 390 -7.71 -7.97 -13.64
C ASP A 390 -8.88 -7.12 -14.18
N GLY A 391 -9.97 -7.02 -13.41
CA GLY A 391 -11.10 -6.12 -13.67
C GLY A 391 -10.74 -4.64 -13.49
N LEU A 392 -9.83 -4.35 -12.56
CA LEU A 392 -9.11 -3.09 -12.47
C LEU A 392 -7.83 -3.19 -13.31
N GLY A 393 -7.94 -2.83 -14.60
CA GLY A 393 -6.87 -2.99 -15.58
C GLY A 393 -6.31 -1.66 -16.09
N LEU A 394 -5.42 -1.74 -17.08
CA LEU A 394 -4.70 -0.56 -17.59
C LEU A 394 -5.65 0.54 -18.08
N MET A 395 -6.76 0.18 -18.74
CA MET A 395 -7.75 1.17 -19.20
C MET A 395 -8.41 1.90 -18.02
N GLU A 396 -8.77 1.15 -16.96
CA GLU A 396 -9.40 1.71 -15.77
C GLU A 396 -8.41 2.60 -14.97
N TYR A 397 -7.13 2.23 -14.89
CA TYR A 397 -6.08 3.09 -14.30
C TYR A 397 -5.83 4.37 -15.10
N MET A 398 -5.82 4.32 -16.43
CA MET A 398 -5.63 5.52 -17.26
C MET A 398 -6.82 6.48 -17.16
N HIS A 399 -8.06 5.96 -17.09
CA HIS A 399 -9.24 6.78 -16.80
C HIS A 399 -9.21 7.40 -15.39
N TRP A 400 -8.67 6.69 -14.40
CA TRP A 400 -8.47 7.24 -13.06
C TRP A 400 -7.49 8.42 -13.04
N CYS A 401 -6.39 8.33 -13.81
CA CYS A 401 -5.45 9.44 -13.99
C CYS A 401 -6.11 10.63 -14.71
N GLU A 402 -6.85 10.37 -15.80
CA GLU A 402 -7.61 11.38 -16.55
C GLU A 402 -8.68 12.10 -15.68
N ASP A 403 -9.49 11.35 -14.92
CA ASP A 403 -10.61 11.90 -14.13
C ASP A 403 -10.16 12.83 -12.98
N LEU A 404 -8.90 12.72 -12.56
CA LEU A 404 -8.27 13.57 -11.53
C LEU A 404 -7.21 14.55 -12.08
N GLY A 405 -6.79 14.42 -13.35
CA GLY A 405 -5.72 15.23 -13.93
C GLY A 405 -4.33 14.87 -13.40
N MET A 406 -4.08 13.59 -13.11
CA MET A 406 -2.79 13.07 -12.66
C MET A 406 -1.88 12.67 -13.83
N GLU A 407 -0.57 12.78 -13.63
CA GLU A 407 0.44 12.09 -14.43
C GLU A 407 0.49 10.60 -14.05
N ALA A 408 0.70 9.72 -15.03
CA ALA A 408 0.97 8.31 -14.74
C ALA A 408 2.49 8.09 -14.57
N ILE A 409 2.88 7.40 -13.49
CA ILE A 409 4.20 6.75 -13.41
C ILE A 409 3.94 5.26 -13.64
N MET A 410 4.06 4.83 -14.89
CA MET A 410 3.65 3.48 -15.28
C MET A 410 4.84 2.52 -15.28
N ALA A 411 4.81 1.54 -14.38
CA ALA A 411 5.80 0.49 -14.35
C ALA A 411 5.57 -0.55 -15.47
N ILE A 412 6.68 -1.09 -15.98
CA ILE A 412 6.73 -2.19 -16.95
C ILE A 412 7.49 -3.38 -16.35
N TRP A 413 7.06 -4.60 -16.66
CA TRP A 413 7.74 -5.79 -16.16
C TRP A 413 9.10 -5.99 -16.84
N ALA A 414 10.18 -6.00 -16.06
CA ALA A 414 11.56 -5.87 -16.57
C ALA A 414 12.40 -7.17 -16.55
N GLY A 415 11.80 -8.36 -16.62
CA GLY A 415 12.56 -9.61 -16.72
C GLY A 415 12.87 -10.34 -15.41
N TYR A 416 12.32 -9.89 -14.27
CA TYR A 416 12.51 -10.50 -12.95
C TYR A 416 11.17 -10.86 -12.29
N ALA A 417 11.18 -11.88 -11.44
CA ALA A 417 10.02 -12.36 -10.70
C ALA A 417 10.42 -12.74 -9.27
N LEU A 418 9.54 -12.48 -8.29
CA LEU A 418 9.75 -12.60 -6.84
C LEU A 418 10.18 -14.01 -6.37
N GLY A 419 10.08 -15.03 -7.23
CA GLY A 419 10.70 -16.34 -7.02
C GLY A 419 12.23 -16.36 -7.18
N GLY A 420 12.88 -15.20 -7.30
CA GLY A 420 14.32 -15.07 -7.53
C GLY A 420 14.76 -15.39 -8.96
N THR A 421 13.84 -15.40 -9.92
CA THR A 421 14.15 -15.77 -11.31
C THR A 421 14.29 -14.53 -12.18
N SER A 422 15.52 -14.28 -12.66
CA SER A 422 15.77 -13.39 -13.80
C SER A 422 15.76 -14.20 -15.09
N LEU A 423 15.09 -13.69 -16.13
CA LEU A 423 15.26 -14.19 -17.49
C LEU A 423 16.68 -13.95 -18.00
N ALA A 424 17.20 -14.87 -18.81
CA ALA A 424 18.47 -14.65 -19.50
C ALA A 424 18.33 -13.52 -20.54
N GLU A 425 19.43 -12.78 -20.76
CA GLU A 425 19.54 -11.66 -21.71
C GLU A 425 18.96 -11.99 -23.10
N GLY A 426 19.31 -13.16 -23.66
CA GLY A 426 18.82 -13.62 -24.96
C GLY A 426 17.31 -13.93 -25.03
N ASP A 427 16.62 -14.04 -23.88
CA ASP A 427 15.19 -14.34 -23.80
C ASP A 427 14.33 -13.09 -23.55
N LEU A 428 14.92 -11.89 -23.43
CA LEU A 428 14.19 -10.66 -23.07
C LEU A 428 13.32 -10.08 -24.19
N ALA A 429 13.67 -10.33 -25.46
CA ALA A 429 13.05 -9.65 -26.61
C ALA A 429 11.50 -9.69 -26.66
N PRO A 430 10.80 -10.80 -26.35
CA PRO A 430 9.33 -10.82 -26.32
C PRO A 430 8.73 -9.92 -25.22
N TYR A 431 9.43 -9.77 -24.10
CA TYR A 431 8.99 -8.98 -22.95
C TYR A 431 9.26 -7.49 -23.16
N ILE A 432 10.38 -7.15 -23.81
CA ILE A 432 10.66 -5.81 -24.33
C ILE A 432 9.57 -5.39 -25.34
N GLN A 433 9.16 -6.29 -26.25
CA GLN A 433 8.04 -6.00 -27.15
C GLN A 433 6.72 -5.81 -26.38
N GLN A 434 6.42 -6.65 -25.38
CA GLN A 434 5.22 -6.46 -24.56
C GLN A 434 5.21 -5.10 -23.84
N ALA A 435 6.36 -4.60 -23.38
CA ALA A 435 6.49 -3.27 -22.79
C ALA A 435 6.32 -2.14 -23.83
N LYS A 436 6.87 -2.30 -25.04
CA LYS A 436 6.61 -1.38 -26.17
C LYS A 436 5.12 -1.31 -26.50
N ASP A 437 4.44 -2.46 -26.51
CA ASP A 437 3.01 -2.53 -26.79
C ASP A 437 2.19 -1.91 -25.65
N GLN A 438 2.62 -2.05 -24.38
CA GLN A 438 2.02 -1.38 -23.23
C GLN A 438 2.07 0.14 -23.37
N ILE A 439 3.23 0.70 -23.69
CA ILE A 439 3.41 2.14 -23.90
C ILE A 439 2.60 2.60 -25.13
N ASN A 440 2.65 1.86 -26.24
CA ASN A 440 1.82 2.17 -27.41
C ASN A 440 0.31 2.10 -27.12
N PHE A 441 -0.16 1.21 -26.25
CA PHE A 441 -1.55 1.23 -25.80
C PHE A 441 -1.90 2.55 -25.12
N VAL A 442 -1.00 3.15 -24.33
CA VAL A 442 -1.25 4.41 -23.62
C VAL A 442 -1.11 5.64 -24.53
N ILE A 443 0.03 5.78 -25.24
CA ILE A 443 0.38 7.01 -25.99
C ILE A 443 0.43 6.85 -27.51
N GLY A 444 0.40 5.62 -28.03
CA GLY A 444 0.63 5.35 -29.45
C GLY A 444 -0.47 5.90 -30.37
N ASP A 445 -0.10 6.11 -31.62
CA ASP A 445 -1.00 6.48 -32.72
C ASP A 445 -1.81 5.25 -33.18
N PRO A 446 -3.17 5.27 -33.09
CA PRO A 446 -4.02 4.15 -33.51
C PRO A 446 -3.89 3.71 -34.96
N SER A 447 -3.25 4.51 -35.83
CA SER A 447 -2.94 4.15 -37.21
C SER A 447 -1.59 3.43 -37.41
N LYS A 448 -0.75 3.37 -36.37
CA LYS A 448 0.64 2.85 -36.43
C LYS A 448 0.90 1.65 -35.53
N SER A 449 0.11 1.45 -34.49
CA SER A 449 0.25 0.31 -33.56
C SER A 449 -1.09 -0.36 -33.29
N ASP A 450 -1.11 -1.70 -33.35
CA ASP A 450 -2.28 -2.49 -32.99
C ASP A 450 -2.70 -2.27 -31.52
N ALA A 451 -1.76 -2.04 -30.62
CA ALA A 451 -2.04 -1.74 -29.22
C ALA A 451 -2.79 -0.39 -29.07
N ALA A 452 -2.32 0.66 -29.75
CA ALA A 452 -3.03 1.94 -29.82
C ALA A 452 -4.41 1.80 -30.50
N ALA A 453 -4.52 0.94 -31.52
CA ALA A 453 -5.79 0.63 -32.16
C ALA A 453 -6.77 -0.10 -31.21
N GLN A 454 -6.28 -0.89 -30.24
CA GLN A 454 -7.14 -1.43 -29.18
C GLN A 454 -7.65 -0.32 -28.25
N ARG A 455 -6.80 0.60 -27.78
CA ARG A 455 -7.24 1.76 -26.98
C ARG A 455 -8.37 2.54 -27.67
N ALA A 456 -8.22 2.79 -28.98
CA ALA A 456 -9.25 3.42 -29.80
C ALA A 456 -10.55 2.60 -29.90
N LYS A 457 -10.47 1.27 -30.09
CA LYS A 457 -11.66 0.38 -30.12
C LYS A 457 -12.39 0.31 -28.78
N LEU A 458 -11.67 0.49 -27.67
CA LEU A 458 -12.22 0.58 -26.31
C LEU A 458 -12.80 1.97 -25.98
N GLY A 459 -12.90 2.86 -26.97
CA GLY A 459 -13.60 4.15 -26.85
C GLY A 459 -12.70 5.36 -26.59
N HIS A 460 -11.37 5.18 -26.50
CA HIS A 460 -10.43 6.27 -26.23
C HIS A 460 -9.34 6.39 -27.32
N PRO A 461 -9.63 7.04 -28.47
CA PRO A 461 -8.67 7.15 -29.57
C PRO A 461 -7.49 8.09 -29.28
N ALA A 462 -7.68 9.12 -28.44
CA ALA A 462 -6.62 10.03 -28.03
C ALA A 462 -5.56 9.30 -27.17
N PRO A 463 -4.29 9.72 -27.17
CA PRO A 463 -3.31 9.25 -26.20
C PRO A 463 -3.65 9.77 -24.80
N PHE A 464 -3.33 9.00 -23.76
CA PHE A 464 -3.30 9.51 -22.39
C PHE A 464 -1.97 10.24 -22.11
N PRO A 465 -1.89 11.11 -21.08
CA PRO A 465 -0.61 11.61 -20.59
C PRO A 465 0.23 10.46 -20.01
N LEU A 466 1.49 10.35 -20.44
CA LEU A 466 2.49 9.47 -19.86
C LEU A 466 3.87 10.06 -20.14
N LYS A 467 4.50 10.59 -19.09
CA LYS A 467 5.88 11.11 -19.15
C LYS A 467 6.92 10.16 -18.55
N TYR A 468 6.52 9.36 -17.55
CA TYR A 468 7.44 8.53 -16.77
C TYR A 468 7.08 7.04 -16.87
N VAL A 469 8.07 6.22 -17.18
CA VAL A 469 7.96 4.75 -17.17
C VAL A 469 9.00 4.19 -16.22
N GLU A 470 8.56 3.36 -15.29
CA GLU A 470 9.43 2.70 -14.32
C GLU A 470 9.81 1.29 -14.83
N VAL A 471 11.10 0.96 -14.81
CA VAL A 471 11.60 -0.25 -15.47
C VAL A 471 11.84 -1.34 -14.43
N GLY A 472 10.76 -2.05 -14.09
CA GLY A 472 10.75 -3.10 -13.06
C GLY A 472 10.19 -2.61 -11.73
N ASN A 473 10.62 -3.24 -10.64
CA ASN A 473 10.34 -2.88 -9.25
C ASN A 473 11.41 -3.53 -8.35
N GLU A 474 11.88 -2.81 -7.33
CA GLU A 474 12.85 -3.28 -6.32
C GLU A 474 14.02 -4.13 -6.87
N ASP A 475 14.49 -3.82 -8.07
CA ASP A 475 15.52 -4.61 -8.77
C ASP A 475 16.89 -4.54 -8.09
N PHE A 476 17.06 -3.79 -7.01
CA PHE A 476 18.16 -3.95 -6.06
C PHE A 476 18.26 -5.40 -5.53
N PHE A 477 17.14 -6.12 -5.38
CA PHE A 477 17.15 -7.57 -5.07
C PHE A 477 17.72 -8.44 -6.21
N ALA A 478 17.69 -7.94 -7.45
CA ALA A 478 18.11 -8.65 -8.66
C ALA A 478 19.25 -7.95 -9.42
N ALA A 479 20.00 -7.08 -8.72
CA ALA A 479 20.93 -6.09 -9.26
C ALA A 479 21.92 -6.63 -10.30
N THR A 480 22.46 -7.83 -10.09
CA THR A 480 23.42 -8.45 -11.04
C THR A 480 22.82 -8.66 -12.43
N SER A 481 21.53 -9.03 -12.50
CA SER A 481 20.81 -9.17 -13.76
C SER A 481 20.25 -7.85 -14.28
N TYR A 482 19.97 -6.90 -13.37
CA TYR A 482 19.40 -5.61 -13.75
C TYR A 482 20.32 -4.84 -14.69
N VAL A 483 21.65 -5.03 -14.63
CA VAL A 483 22.61 -4.40 -15.56
C VAL A 483 22.25 -4.66 -17.03
N TYR A 484 21.99 -5.91 -17.44
CA TYR A 484 21.62 -6.21 -18.84
C TYR A 484 20.11 -6.01 -19.09
N ARG A 485 19.25 -6.27 -18.10
CA ARG A 485 17.80 -6.07 -18.25
C ARG A 485 17.48 -4.58 -18.48
N TRP A 486 18.03 -3.69 -17.66
CA TRP A 486 17.96 -2.24 -17.86
C TRP A 486 18.52 -1.83 -19.22
N HIS A 487 19.72 -2.30 -19.58
CA HIS A 487 20.35 -1.96 -20.86
C HIS A 487 19.45 -2.28 -22.05
N ASP A 488 18.96 -3.52 -22.14
CA ASP A 488 18.21 -3.98 -23.31
C ASP A 488 16.80 -3.38 -23.35
N PHE A 489 16.10 -3.29 -22.21
CA PHE A 489 14.80 -2.62 -22.15
C PHE A 489 14.93 -1.14 -22.50
N VAL A 490 15.77 -0.37 -21.80
CA VAL A 490 15.82 1.09 -21.98
C VAL A 490 16.40 1.48 -23.34
N THR A 491 17.41 0.77 -23.85
CA THR A 491 17.93 1.01 -25.21
C THR A 491 16.83 0.80 -26.26
N ALA A 492 16.05 -0.27 -26.14
CA ALA A 492 14.98 -0.56 -27.09
C ALA A 492 13.77 0.37 -26.94
N LEU A 493 13.45 0.81 -25.72
CA LEU A 493 12.30 1.67 -25.42
C LEU A 493 12.60 3.15 -25.74
N GLN A 494 13.74 3.69 -25.34
CA GLN A 494 14.13 5.08 -25.65
C GLN A 494 14.26 5.33 -27.17
N ALA A 495 14.66 4.30 -27.93
CA ALA A 495 14.72 4.37 -29.38
C ALA A 495 13.34 4.52 -30.07
N GLU A 496 12.25 4.14 -29.39
CA GLU A 496 10.87 4.25 -29.89
C GLU A 496 10.12 5.41 -29.22
N PHE A 497 10.40 5.69 -27.94
CA PHE A 497 9.76 6.71 -27.12
C PHE A 497 10.81 7.69 -26.56
N PRO A 498 11.44 8.53 -27.41
CA PRO A 498 12.56 9.38 -27.00
C PRO A 498 12.18 10.45 -25.96
N ASP A 499 10.88 10.79 -25.84
CA ASP A 499 10.37 11.79 -24.90
C ASP A 499 9.95 11.21 -23.53
N ILE A 500 10.02 9.88 -23.35
CA ILE A 500 9.76 9.22 -22.06
C ILE A 500 11.02 9.26 -21.18
N HIS A 501 10.80 9.54 -19.90
CA HIS A 501 11.78 9.40 -18.83
C HIS A 501 11.67 7.98 -18.24
N PHE A 502 12.80 7.24 -18.21
CA PHE A 502 12.84 5.89 -17.65
C PHE A 502 13.46 5.90 -16.25
N ILE A 503 12.72 5.38 -15.26
CA ILE A 503 13.12 5.34 -13.85
C ILE A 503 13.75 3.98 -13.53
N ALA A 504 14.94 4.00 -12.93
CA ALA A 504 15.66 2.81 -12.47
C ALA A 504 15.29 2.41 -11.03
N THR A 505 15.25 1.10 -10.76
CA THR A 505 14.75 0.51 -9.51
C THR A 505 15.83 -0.24 -8.71
N SER A 506 17.11 -0.07 -9.06
CA SER A 506 18.25 -0.52 -8.24
C SER A 506 18.66 0.52 -7.20
N ASP A 507 19.54 0.16 -6.27
CA ASP A 507 20.21 1.16 -5.42
C ASP A 507 20.87 2.22 -6.31
N THR A 508 20.76 3.49 -5.89
CA THR A 508 21.25 4.63 -6.66
C THR A 508 22.74 4.50 -6.97
N PHE A 509 23.10 4.52 -8.25
CA PHE A 509 24.48 4.36 -8.76
C PHE A 509 25.18 3.04 -8.40
N ASN A 510 24.48 2.03 -7.88
CA ASN A 510 25.05 0.71 -7.59
C ASN A 510 24.06 -0.43 -7.88
N PRO A 511 24.23 -1.19 -8.98
CA PRO A 511 25.35 -1.19 -9.90
C PRO A 511 25.36 0.05 -10.81
N ILE A 512 26.46 0.24 -11.53
CA ILE A 512 26.50 1.21 -12.64
C ILE A 512 25.69 0.62 -13.80
N LEU A 513 24.67 1.36 -14.23
CA LEU A 513 23.78 0.99 -15.33
C LEU A 513 24.14 1.75 -16.61
N SER A 514 23.83 1.14 -17.76
CA SER A 514 23.99 1.76 -19.08
C SER A 514 22.76 1.44 -19.93
N PRO A 515 22.11 2.40 -20.61
CA PRO A 515 22.37 3.85 -20.55
C PRO A 515 22.25 4.41 -19.13
N ASN A 516 22.90 5.53 -18.82
CA ASN A 516 22.85 6.09 -17.47
C ASN A 516 21.41 6.53 -17.13
N PRO A 517 20.82 6.10 -16.00
CA PRO A 517 19.49 6.54 -15.60
C PRO A 517 19.49 8.04 -15.28
N THR A 518 18.45 8.74 -15.74
CA THR A 518 18.16 10.13 -15.37
C THR A 518 17.29 10.22 -14.12
N GLU A 519 16.53 9.17 -13.82
CA GLU A 519 15.66 9.05 -12.66
C GLU A 519 15.91 7.71 -11.93
N TYR A 520 15.87 7.73 -10.60
CA TYR A 520 15.86 6.54 -9.74
C TYR A 520 14.65 6.55 -8.80
N ASP A 521 14.08 5.37 -8.53
CA ASP A 521 13.15 5.17 -7.41
C ASP A 521 13.93 4.77 -6.14
N VAL A 522 13.46 5.25 -4.99
CA VAL A 522 14.02 5.06 -3.66
C VAL A 522 12.88 4.68 -2.71
N HIS A 523 13.00 3.50 -2.10
CA HIS A 523 12.01 2.98 -1.15
C HIS A 523 12.57 3.01 0.28
N VAL A 524 11.75 3.45 1.26
CA VAL A 524 12.12 3.35 2.68
C VAL A 524 10.97 3.05 3.64
N TYR A 525 11.07 1.89 4.28
CA TYR A 525 10.21 1.47 5.38
C TYR A 525 11.00 1.50 6.68
N GLN A 526 10.63 2.40 7.61
CA GLN A 526 11.49 2.72 8.76
C GLN A 526 10.71 3.13 10.02
N THR A 527 11.43 3.54 11.08
CA THR A 527 10.80 4.05 12.31
C THR A 527 10.43 5.53 12.24
N PRO A 528 9.40 6.01 12.97
CA PRO A 528 9.06 7.44 13.03
C PRO A 528 10.24 8.35 13.39
N THR A 529 11.13 7.86 14.26
CA THR A 529 12.37 8.55 14.66
C THR A 529 13.37 8.64 13.51
N TRP A 530 13.53 7.58 12.72
CA TRP A 530 14.40 7.57 11.55
C TRP A 530 13.97 8.63 10.53
N PHE A 531 12.67 8.74 10.23
CA PHE A 531 12.17 9.74 9.26
C PHE A 531 12.51 11.18 9.68
N ALA A 532 12.36 11.51 10.97
CA ALA A 532 12.74 12.84 11.47
C ALA A 532 14.26 13.08 11.36
N GLN A 533 15.08 12.11 11.76
CA GLN A 533 16.54 12.18 11.74
C GLN A 533 17.14 12.18 10.32
N ASN A 534 16.42 11.63 9.34
CA ASN A 534 16.83 11.57 7.94
C ASN A 534 16.11 12.60 7.06
N SER A 535 15.49 13.62 7.65
CA SER A 535 14.93 14.78 6.93
C SER A 535 15.95 15.58 6.11
N PHE A 536 17.24 15.24 6.18
CA PHE A 536 18.35 15.79 5.37
C PHE A 536 18.92 14.79 4.34
N PHE A 537 18.24 13.67 4.07
CA PHE A 537 18.73 12.57 3.22
C PHE A 537 19.29 13.07 1.87
N TYR A 538 18.51 13.90 1.16
CA TYR A 538 18.86 14.44 -0.16
C TYR A 538 19.73 15.72 -0.14
N ASP A 539 19.94 16.38 1.01
CA ASP A 539 20.68 17.65 1.07
C ASP A 539 22.14 17.51 0.63
N GLY A 540 22.74 16.33 0.85
CA GLY A 540 24.10 16.01 0.43
C GLY A 540 24.24 15.40 -0.97
N PHE A 541 23.14 15.19 -1.70
CA PHE A 541 23.17 14.51 -3.00
C PHE A 541 23.65 15.45 -4.12
N GLU A 542 24.38 14.89 -5.08
CA GLU A 542 24.93 15.65 -6.21
C GLU A 542 23.84 16.18 -7.15
N ARG A 543 23.95 17.45 -7.55
CA ARG A 543 23.06 18.11 -8.53
C ARG A 543 23.57 17.90 -9.96
N ASN A 544 23.84 16.64 -10.30
CA ASN A 544 24.51 16.23 -11.54
C ASN A 544 23.56 16.03 -12.74
N GLY A 545 22.25 16.22 -12.55
CA GLY A 545 21.21 15.97 -13.55
C GLY A 545 20.22 14.88 -13.13
N THR A 546 20.67 13.91 -12.32
CA THR A 546 19.84 12.82 -11.79
C THR A 546 18.70 13.37 -10.91
N LYS A 547 17.51 12.76 -11.02
CA LYS A 547 16.36 13.02 -10.15
C LYS A 547 15.99 11.76 -9.36
N TYR A 548 15.26 11.97 -8.27
CA TYR A 548 14.85 10.92 -7.36
C TYR A 548 13.33 10.93 -7.19
N PHE A 549 12.75 9.74 -7.25
CA PHE A 549 11.39 9.44 -6.88
C PHE A 549 11.46 8.73 -5.53
N GLU A 550 10.72 9.21 -4.52
CA GLU A 550 10.53 8.48 -3.27
C GLU A 550 9.23 7.65 -3.42
N GLY A 551 9.26 6.60 -4.24
CA GLY A 551 8.08 5.89 -4.72
C GLY A 551 7.32 5.14 -3.63
N GLU A 552 8.03 4.68 -2.59
CA GLU A 552 7.44 4.02 -1.43
C GLU A 552 8.10 4.50 -0.13
N TYR A 553 7.33 5.15 0.74
CA TYR A 553 7.78 5.38 2.11
C TYR A 553 6.66 5.28 3.16
N ALA A 554 6.99 4.76 4.34
CA ALA A 554 6.12 4.81 5.52
C ALA A 554 6.88 4.55 6.83
N ALA A 555 6.46 5.21 7.91
CA ALA A 555 6.96 4.90 9.25
C ALA A 555 6.16 3.73 9.86
N ILE A 556 6.61 2.49 9.63
CA ILE A 556 5.79 1.28 9.86
C ILE A 556 5.94 0.63 11.23
N SER A 557 7.00 0.94 11.98
CA SER A 557 7.30 0.26 13.25
C SER A 557 8.08 1.17 14.21
N THR A 558 7.91 0.99 15.52
CA THR A 558 8.79 1.61 16.53
C THR A 558 10.01 0.76 16.88
N ASN A 559 10.11 -0.46 16.33
CA ASN A 559 11.18 -1.42 16.58
C ASN A 559 12.21 -1.42 15.43
N ALA A 560 13.32 -0.69 15.61
CA ALA A 560 14.37 -0.57 14.60
C ALA A 560 15.10 -1.89 14.29
N ASP A 561 15.16 -2.82 15.26
CA ASP A 561 15.81 -4.13 15.08
C ASP A 561 14.90 -5.15 14.35
N ASN A 562 13.61 -4.84 14.19
CA ASN A 562 12.62 -5.72 13.57
C ASN A 562 11.49 -4.93 12.89
N ILE A 563 11.87 -4.08 11.92
CA ILE A 563 10.98 -3.15 11.19
C ILE A 563 9.72 -3.84 10.65
N PHE A 564 9.87 -5.03 10.04
CA PHE A 564 8.78 -5.77 9.40
C PHE A 564 8.09 -6.80 10.31
N GLY A 565 8.54 -6.95 11.55
CA GLY A 565 8.05 -7.98 12.48
C GLY A 565 6.61 -7.79 12.94
N THR A 566 6.11 -8.77 13.69
CA THR A 566 4.78 -8.74 14.34
C THR A 566 4.83 -9.42 15.72
N PRO A 567 4.16 -8.92 16.77
CA PRO A 567 3.45 -7.64 16.89
C PRO A 567 4.28 -6.54 17.59
N GLU A 568 5.51 -6.83 18.04
CA GLU A 568 6.30 -5.92 18.87
C GLU A 568 6.88 -4.73 18.08
N GLY A 569 6.11 -3.64 18.08
CA GLY A 569 6.49 -2.33 17.53
C GLY A 569 5.81 -1.97 16.21
N ARG A 570 5.30 -2.95 15.46
CA ARG A 570 4.58 -2.74 14.19
C ARG A 570 3.32 -1.91 14.41
N LEU A 571 3.13 -0.87 13.60
CA LEU A 571 1.94 -0.05 13.62
C LEU A 571 0.83 -0.72 12.80
N ILE A 572 -0.36 -0.89 13.38
CA ILE A 572 -1.54 -1.44 12.70
C ILE A 572 -2.22 -0.35 11.84
N PHE A 573 -2.29 0.86 12.39
CA PHE A 573 -2.72 2.08 11.69
C PHE A 573 -1.65 3.16 11.93
N PRO A 574 -1.50 4.14 11.03
CA PRO A 574 -0.62 5.28 11.29
C PRO A 574 -1.00 6.00 12.58
N THR A 575 0.02 6.47 13.30
CA THR A 575 -0.11 7.17 14.58
C THR A 575 0.22 8.66 14.40
N MET A 576 -0.07 9.49 15.39
CA MET A 576 0.40 10.88 15.35
C MET A 576 1.94 10.97 15.33
N GLN A 577 2.64 10.02 15.97
CA GLN A 577 4.10 9.95 15.95
C GLN A 577 4.63 9.59 14.55
N SER A 578 4.06 8.59 13.88
CA SER A 578 4.47 8.20 12.52
C SER A 578 4.24 9.36 11.55
N ALA A 579 3.04 9.95 11.57
CA ALA A 579 2.67 11.08 10.74
C ALA A 579 3.55 12.32 10.95
N ALA A 580 3.94 12.63 12.19
CA ALA A 580 4.87 13.74 12.45
C ALA A 580 6.30 13.44 11.97
N GLY A 581 6.77 12.20 12.13
CA GLY A 581 8.07 11.75 11.60
C GLY A 581 8.12 11.84 10.06
N GLU A 582 7.11 11.30 9.39
CA GLU A 582 6.93 11.37 7.94
C GLU A 582 6.84 12.84 7.47
N ALA A 583 6.06 13.69 8.15
CA ALA A 583 5.98 15.12 7.83
C ALA A 583 7.35 15.82 7.93
N ALA A 584 8.18 15.46 8.92
CA ALA A 584 9.54 16.00 9.04
C ALA A 584 10.41 15.59 7.84
N PHE A 585 10.36 14.33 7.42
CA PHE A 585 11.03 13.84 6.21
C PHE A 585 10.54 14.56 4.94
N MET A 586 9.22 14.77 4.81
CA MET A 586 8.62 15.48 3.67
C MET A 586 9.04 16.96 3.58
N THR A 587 9.43 17.61 4.69
CA THR A 587 10.08 18.94 4.60
C THR A 587 11.48 18.87 3.96
N GLY A 588 12.15 17.72 4.07
CA GLY A 588 13.37 17.39 3.34
C GLY A 588 13.12 17.17 1.86
N LEU A 589 12.10 16.38 1.50
CA LEU A 589 11.71 16.14 0.11
C LEU A 589 11.39 17.47 -0.61
N GLU A 590 10.57 18.33 0.01
CA GLU A 590 10.20 19.63 -0.57
C GLU A 590 11.38 20.63 -0.61
N ARG A 591 12.31 20.58 0.35
CA ARG A 591 13.55 21.38 0.32
C ARG A 591 14.53 20.95 -0.76
N ASN A 592 14.49 19.68 -1.14
CA ASN A 592 15.31 19.10 -2.21
C ASN A 592 14.50 18.90 -3.50
N GLY A 593 13.42 19.67 -3.70
CA GLY A 593 12.58 19.60 -4.90
C GLY A 593 13.30 19.95 -6.21
N ASP A 594 14.53 20.45 -6.13
CA ASP A 594 15.42 20.61 -7.26
C ASP A 594 15.89 19.26 -7.84
N ILE A 595 15.91 18.18 -7.04
CA ILE A 595 16.27 16.81 -7.45
C ILE A 595 15.22 15.76 -7.11
N VAL A 596 14.46 15.89 -6.03
CA VAL A 596 13.32 15.01 -5.71
C VAL A 596 12.11 15.49 -6.50
N PHE A 597 11.66 14.71 -7.50
CA PHE A 597 10.60 15.17 -8.41
C PHE A 597 9.20 14.63 -8.05
N ALA A 598 9.14 13.53 -7.29
CA ALA A 598 7.92 12.85 -6.89
C ALA A 598 8.13 12.09 -5.57
N ALA A 599 7.06 11.89 -4.81
CA ALA A 599 7.05 11.10 -3.58
C ALA A 599 5.65 10.54 -3.28
N SER A 600 5.58 9.27 -2.84
CA SER A 600 4.33 8.58 -2.51
C SER A 600 4.45 7.68 -1.28
N TYR A 601 3.47 7.78 -0.38
CA TYR A 601 3.34 6.83 0.73
C TYR A 601 2.85 5.47 0.22
N ALA A 602 3.39 4.39 0.77
CA ALA A 602 2.94 3.02 0.49
C ALA A 602 2.77 2.18 1.77
N PRO A 603 1.84 1.21 1.79
CA PRO A 603 0.75 1.00 0.83
C PRO A 603 -0.36 2.04 0.99
N LEU A 604 -0.95 2.49 -0.13
CA LEU A 604 -2.01 3.50 -0.14
C LEU A 604 -3.30 3.04 0.55
N LEU A 605 -3.65 1.77 0.38
CA LEU A 605 -4.95 1.21 0.77
C LEU A 605 -4.78 -0.08 1.59
N GLY A 606 -5.78 -0.43 2.41
CA GLY A 606 -5.86 -1.74 3.05
C GLY A 606 -7.23 -2.04 3.67
N HIS A 607 -7.81 -3.18 3.32
CA HIS A 607 -9.07 -3.65 3.87
C HIS A 607 -8.88 -4.17 5.31
N VAL A 608 -9.58 -3.60 6.29
CA VAL A 608 -9.30 -3.83 7.72
C VAL A 608 -9.46 -5.28 8.18
N ALA A 609 -10.30 -6.08 7.51
CA ALA A 609 -10.47 -7.49 7.82
C ALA A 609 -9.47 -8.42 7.11
N ASN A 610 -8.93 -7.99 5.96
CA ASN A 610 -8.17 -8.84 5.03
C ASN A 610 -6.87 -8.13 4.60
N ASN A 611 -5.96 -7.92 5.56
CA ASN A 611 -4.76 -7.10 5.38
C ASN A 611 -3.48 -7.94 5.45
N GLN A 612 -2.57 -7.80 4.48
CA GLN A 612 -1.25 -8.44 4.47
C GLN A 612 -0.13 -7.51 4.99
N TRP A 613 -0.34 -6.19 5.00
CA TRP A 613 0.69 -5.20 5.37
C TRP A 613 0.10 -3.98 6.06
N THR A 614 0.62 -3.67 7.25
CA THR A 614 0.27 -2.44 7.99
C THR A 614 1.49 -1.55 8.21
N PRO A 615 1.31 -0.26 8.52
CA PRO A 615 0.10 0.52 8.36
C PRO A 615 -0.18 0.87 6.88
N ASN A 616 -1.40 1.29 6.57
CA ASN A 616 -1.83 1.74 5.24
C ASN A 616 -2.27 3.21 5.31
N LEU A 617 -2.15 3.98 4.22
CA LEU A 617 -2.50 5.41 4.24
C LEU A 617 -4.01 5.61 4.50
N LEU A 618 -4.85 4.82 3.83
CA LEU A 618 -6.30 4.84 3.99
C LEU A 618 -6.79 3.40 4.17
N ALA A 619 -7.36 3.12 5.35
CA ALA A 619 -7.97 1.83 5.63
C ALA A 619 -9.47 1.88 5.32
N PHE A 620 -10.09 0.74 5.03
CA PHE A 620 -11.52 0.69 4.71
C PHE A 620 -12.14 -0.67 5.06
N ASP A 621 -13.46 -0.72 5.14
CA ASP A 621 -14.25 -1.95 5.22
C ASP A 621 -15.33 -1.98 4.10
N ALA A 622 -16.28 -2.90 4.23
CA ALA A 622 -17.43 -3.07 3.32
C ALA A 622 -18.25 -1.79 3.05
N GLY A 623 -18.24 -0.78 3.94
CA GLY A 623 -19.04 0.45 3.79
C GLY A 623 -18.44 1.74 4.33
N HIS A 624 -17.25 1.70 4.93
CA HIS A 624 -16.62 2.85 5.58
C HIS A 624 -15.16 3.02 5.15
N VAL A 625 -14.71 4.28 5.20
CA VAL A 625 -13.34 4.71 4.89
C VAL A 625 -12.74 5.42 6.10
N TYR A 626 -11.54 5.00 6.48
CA TYR A 626 -10.79 5.47 7.65
C TYR A 626 -9.53 6.21 7.20
N ARG A 627 -9.64 7.54 7.18
CA ARG A 627 -8.54 8.48 6.88
C ARG A 627 -7.55 8.45 8.04
N SER A 628 -6.33 7.96 7.83
CA SER A 628 -5.30 7.89 8.89
C SER A 628 -4.72 9.27 9.26
N THR A 629 -3.87 9.32 10.28
CA THR A 629 -3.07 10.53 10.59
C THR A 629 -2.13 10.87 9.42
N SER A 630 -1.49 9.87 8.81
CA SER A 630 -0.60 10.05 7.66
C SER A 630 -1.35 10.50 6.41
N TYR A 631 -2.58 10.04 6.18
CA TYR A 631 -3.46 10.56 5.11
C TYR A 631 -3.61 12.08 5.22
N TYR A 632 -3.86 12.58 6.43
CA TYR A 632 -3.98 14.01 6.65
C TYR A 632 -2.66 14.76 6.45
N VAL A 633 -1.51 14.15 6.75
CA VAL A 633 -0.20 14.73 6.40
C VAL A 633 0.00 14.81 4.89
N GLN A 634 -0.25 13.73 4.15
CA GLN A 634 -0.18 13.74 2.68
C GLN A 634 -1.09 14.81 2.08
N LYS A 635 -2.34 14.89 2.55
CA LYS A 635 -3.30 15.93 2.16
C LYS A 635 -2.80 17.35 2.49
N LEU A 636 -2.25 17.57 3.68
CA LEU A 636 -1.72 18.87 4.11
C LEU A 636 -0.50 19.31 3.27
N PHE A 637 0.36 18.38 2.85
CA PHE A 637 1.51 18.71 2.01
C PHE A 637 1.13 18.91 0.54
N SER A 638 0.26 18.04 -0.01
CA SER A 638 -0.17 18.06 -1.41
C SER A 638 -1.10 19.24 -1.73
N VAL A 639 -2.13 19.49 -0.90
CA VAL A 639 -3.11 20.56 -1.17
C VAL A 639 -2.51 21.95 -0.98
N ASN A 640 -1.56 22.11 -0.06
CA ASN A 640 -0.90 23.38 0.23
C ASN A 640 0.49 23.44 -0.43
N ARG A 641 0.55 23.21 -1.75
CA ARG A 641 1.81 23.23 -2.52
C ARG A 641 2.07 24.61 -3.12
N GLY A 642 3.34 24.99 -3.16
CA GLY A 642 3.83 26.12 -3.93
C GLY A 642 4.32 25.72 -5.33
N ASP A 643 4.79 26.71 -6.08
CA ASP A 643 5.54 26.60 -7.33
C ASP A 643 7.00 27.06 -7.17
N GLU A 644 7.34 27.78 -6.10
CA GLU A 644 8.70 28.20 -5.75
C GLU A 644 9.10 27.73 -4.34
N TYR A 645 10.29 27.16 -4.17
CA TYR A 645 10.87 26.89 -2.86
C TYR A 645 11.63 28.12 -2.33
N LEU A 646 11.33 28.51 -1.09
CA LEU A 646 11.97 29.64 -0.42
C LEU A 646 12.96 29.12 0.63
N PRO A 647 14.29 29.32 0.43
CA PRO A 647 15.27 29.06 1.47
C PRO A 647 14.93 29.75 2.78
N SER A 648 15.18 29.08 3.90
CA SER A 648 15.04 29.66 5.23
C SER A 648 16.17 29.18 6.14
N THR A 649 16.23 29.69 7.38
CA THR A 649 17.05 29.07 8.43
C THR A 649 16.82 27.56 8.41
N LEU A 650 17.88 26.74 8.32
CA LEU A 650 17.73 25.29 8.28
C LEU A 650 17.25 24.74 9.64
N PRO A 651 16.45 23.66 9.64
CA PRO A 651 16.25 22.82 10.82
C PRO A 651 17.59 22.30 11.37
N ASP A 652 17.61 21.87 12.64
CA ASP A 652 18.78 21.15 13.13
C ASP A 652 18.66 19.69 12.66
N GLN A 653 19.69 19.14 12.01
CA GLN A 653 19.64 17.80 11.42
C GLN A 653 19.28 16.69 12.43
N LEU A 654 19.73 16.84 13.69
CA LEU A 654 19.39 15.94 14.81
C LEU A 654 18.34 16.55 15.76
N GLY A 655 17.62 17.57 15.31
CA GLY A 655 16.57 18.25 16.07
C GLY A 655 15.26 17.48 16.09
N THR A 656 14.23 18.14 16.62
CA THR A 656 12.87 17.59 16.71
C THR A 656 11.82 18.48 16.03
N VAL A 657 12.24 19.58 15.40
CA VAL A 657 11.36 20.55 14.76
C VAL A 657 11.92 20.89 13.39
N PHE A 658 11.09 20.69 12.37
CA PHE A 658 11.46 20.75 10.97
C PHE A 658 10.43 21.58 10.21
N TRP A 659 10.85 22.26 9.14
CA TRP A 659 9.97 23.08 8.34
C TRP A 659 10.41 23.18 6.88
N SER A 660 9.43 23.46 6.04
CA SER A 660 9.60 23.86 4.64
C SER A 660 8.80 25.14 4.39
N VAL A 661 9.29 25.99 3.50
CA VAL A 661 8.63 27.23 3.09
C VAL A 661 8.57 27.28 1.58
N VAL A 662 7.35 27.37 1.04
CA VAL A 662 7.10 27.49 -0.39
C VAL A 662 6.22 28.69 -0.67
N ARG A 663 6.37 29.30 -1.85
CA ARG A 663 5.46 30.32 -2.36
C ARG A 663 4.57 29.70 -3.43
N ASN A 664 3.30 30.09 -3.45
CA ASN A 664 2.42 29.96 -4.61
C ASN A 664 2.34 31.34 -5.27
N THR A 665 3.03 31.53 -6.39
CA THR A 665 3.13 32.84 -7.07
C THR A 665 1.78 33.33 -7.57
N SER A 666 0.93 32.42 -8.09
CA SER A 666 -0.38 32.74 -8.65
C SER A 666 -1.36 33.24 -7.60
N ALA A 667 -1.34 32.64 -6.41
CA ALA A 667 -2.18 33.05 -5.27
C ALA A 667 -1.54 34.18 -4.45
N LYS A 668 -0.24 34.46 -4.64
CA LYS A 668 0.60 35.34 -3.79
C LYS A 668 0.66 34.88 -2.32
N GLU A 669 0.70 33.56 -2.13
CA GLU A 669 0.69 32.94 -0.81
C GLU A 669 2.06 32.40 -0.43
N ILE A 670 2.42 32.58 0.83
CA ILE A 670 3.51 31.85 1.49
C ILE A 670 2.87 30.74 2.31
N VAL A 671 3.34 29.52 2.09
CA VAL A 671 2.96 28.33 2.85
C VAL A 671 4.15 27.88 3.67
N ILE A 672 3.99 27.84 4.99
CA ILE A 672 4.98 27.36 5.95
C ILE A 672 4.47 26.04 6.52
N LYS A 673 5.14 24.93 6.20
CA LYS A 673 4.84 23.59 6.72
C LYS A 673 5.81 23.29 7.86
N ILE A 674 5.30 22.83 8.99
CA ILE A 674 6.06 22.63 10.22
C ILE A 674 5.72 21.26 10.79
N SER A 675 6.72 20.45 11.12
CA SER A 675 6.56 19.24 11.95
C SER A 675 7.32 19.41 13.26
N ASN A 676 6.67 19.09 14.37
CA ASN A 676 7.30 18.91 15.68
C ASN A 676 7.11 17.47 16.13
N VAL A 677 8.19 16.69 16.23
CA VAL A 677 8.18 15.30 16.69
C VAL A 677 8.47 15.14 18.19
N ALA A 678 8.72 16.25 18.91
CA ALA A 678 8.97 16.21 20.35
C ALA A 678 7.67 16.00 21.16
N SER A 679 7.85 15.48 22.38
CA SER A 679 6.82 15.43 23.42
C SER A 679 6.56 16.77 24.12
N THR A 680 7.17 17.86 23.65
CA THR A 680 7.03 19.23 24.18
C THR A 680 6.72 20.20 23.05
N GLU A 681 6.10 21.32 23.39
CA GLU A 681 5.88 22.42 22.43
C GLU A 681 7.21 23.08 22.03
N ALA A 682 7.22 23.71 20.86
CA ALA A 682 8.38 24.44 20.35
C ALA A 682 7.99 25.87 19.93
N PHE A 683 8.77 26.85 20.40
CA PHE A 683 8.55 28.26 20.10
C PHE A 683 9.36 28.68 18.88
N LEU A 684 8.66 29.15 17.84
CA LEU A 684 9.23 29.60 16.58
C LEU A 684 8.91 31.08 16.38
N SER A 685 9.86 31.83 15.80
CA SER A 685 9.65 33.22 15.36
C SER A 685 10.01 33.33 13.89
N PHE A 686 9.03 33.59 13.04
CA PHE A 686 9.20 33.72 11.60
C PHE A 686 9.51 35.17 11.23
N VAL A 687 10.52 35.36 10.40
CA VAL A 687 10.89 36.66 9.82
C VAL A 687 10.75 36.57 8.30
N LEU A 688 9.80 37.33 7.77
CA LEU A 688 9.40 37.34 6.36
C LEU A 688 9.79 38.67 5.71
N PRO A 689 10.76 38.69 4.76
CA PRO A 689 11.33 39.91 4.19
C PRO A 689 10.48 40.50 3.05
N PHE A 690 9.16 40.35 3.09
CA PHE A 690 8.23 40.82 2.06
C PHE A 690 7.71 42.23 2.38
N HIS A 691 7.48 43.04 1.36
CA HIS A 691 6.99 44.41 1.54
C HIS A 691 5.57 44.42 2.12
N HIS A 692 4.75 43.47 1.68
CA HIS A 692 3.44 43.19 2.24
C HIS A 692 3.41 41.78 2.81
N VAL A 693 2.92 41.65 4.05
CA VAL A 693 2.49 40.37 4.65
C VAL A 693 1.14 40.61 5.30
N SER A 694 0.16 39.75 5.08
CA SER A 694 -1.14 39.90 5.73
C SER A 694 -1.03 39.82 7.26
N THR A 695 -1.83 40.63 7.96
CA THR A 695 -1.89 40.64 9.44
C THR A 695 -2.57 39.41 10.03
N THR A 696 -3.25 38.63 9.18
CA THR A 696 -3.83 37.32 9.52
C THR A 696 -3.46 36.28 8.49
N GLY A 697 -3.34 35.04 8.93
CA GLY A 697 -3.14 33.86 8.10
C GLY A 697 -4.00 32.69 8.58
N THR A 698 -4.14 31.67 7.75
CA THR A 698 -4.82 30.43 8.08
C THR A 698 -3.83 29.45 8.69
N LEU A 699 -4.18 28.84 9.82
CA LEU A 699 -3.48 27.70 10.40
C LEU A 699 -4.32 26.44 10.16
N GLN A 700 -3.71 25.40 9.61
CA GLN A 700 -4.24 24.03 9.61
C GLN A 700 -3.35 23.20 10.56
N LEU A 701 -3.92 22.65 11.63
CA LEU A 701 -3.18 21.95 12.69
C LEU A 701 -3.69 20.52 12.87
N LEU A 702 -2.78 19.55 12.69
CA LEU A 702 -2.96 18.16 13.08
C LEU A 702 -2.04 17.86 14.28
N THR A 703 -2.62 17.48 15.43
CA THR A 703 -1.85 17.17 16.64
C THR A 703 -2.65 16.21 17.54
N GLY A 704 -1.97 15.51 18.43
CA GLY A 704 -2.62 14.55 19.32
C GLY A 704 -1.68 13.74 20.19
N ASN A 705 -2.23 12.71 20.84
CA ASN A 705 -1.42 11.73 21.56
C ASN A 705 -0.57 10.94 20.57
N ALA A 706 0.75 10.91 20.81
CA ALA A 706 1.77 10.33 19.95
C ALA A 706 1.42 8.92 19.42
N THR A 707 0.95 8.02 20.29
CA THR A 707 0.73 6.60 19.94
C THR A 707 -0.70 6.29 19.50
N ALA A 708 -1.58 7.30 19.42
CA ALA A 708 -2.97 7.11 19.02
C ALA A 708 -3.15 7.23 17.50
N SER A 709 -4.21 6.60 16.99
CA SER A 709 -4.54 6.47 15.57
C SER A 709 -6.04 6.70 15.32
N ASN A 710 -6.39 7.03 14.08
CA ASN A 710 -7.75 6.78 13.59
C ASN A 710 -7.91 5.27 13.35
N THR A 711 -9.02 4.71 13.82
CA THR A 711 -9.30 3.26 13.77
C THR A 711 -10.78 3.03 13.45
N PRO A 712 -11.24 1.82 13.09
CA PRO A 712 -12.66 1.54 12.87
C PRO A 712 -13.59 1.96 14.03
N THR A 713 -13.13 1.88 15.28
CA THR A 713 -13.92 2.27 16.46
C THR A 713 -13.78 3.75 16.83
N THR A 714 -12.70 4.41 16.37
CA THR A 714 -12.46 5.85 16.55
C THR A 714 -11.99 6.50 15.24
N PRO A 715 -12.84 6.55 14.19
CA PRO A 715 -12.40 6.84 12.82
C PRO A 715 -12.03 8.30 12.58
N ASN A 716 -12.49 9.21 13.45
CA ASN A 716 -12.27 10.65 13.37
C ASN A 716 -11.61 11.20 14.65
N LEU A 717 -10.73 10.42 15.30
CA LEU A 717 -10.00 10.87 16.50
C LEU A 717 -9.06 12.06 16.18
N PHE A 718 -8.46 12.04 14.99
CA PHE A 718 -7.62 13.10 14.46
C PHE A 718 -8.10 13.55 13.08
N ALA A 719 -8.21 14.86 12.91
CA ALA A 719 -8.34 15.54 11.61
C ALA A 719 -7.73 16.95 11.76
N PRO A 720 -7.24 17.59 10.69
CA PRO A 720 -6.69 18.93 10.77
C PRO A 720 -7.76 19.96 11.17
N VAL A 721 -7.52 20.67 12.27
CA VAL A 721 -8.37 21.80 12.69
C VAL A 721 -7.87 23.05 11.96
N THR A 722 -8.79 23.74 11.27
CA THR A 722 -8.47 25.01 10.59
C THR A 722 -8.89 26.20 11.46
N SER A 723 -8.00 27.18 11.62
CA SER A 723 -8.25 28.40 12.37
C SER A 723 -7.57 29.62 11.71
N THR A 724 -7.86 30.82 12.21
CA THR A 724 -7.15 32.05 11.82
C THR A 724 -6.18 32.45 12.92
N ILE A 725 -4.95 32.81 12.56
CA ILE A 725 -3.92 33.30 13.48
C ILE A 725 -3.42 34.69 13.04
N SER A 726 -2.81 35.43 13.96
CA SER A 726 -2.12 36.68 13.65
C SER A 726 -0.78 36.40 12.96
N THR A 727 -0.49 37.13 11.89
CA THR A 727 0.74 37.02 11.09
C THR A 727 1.29 38.42 10.78
N GLY A 728 2.42 38.49 10.08
CA GLY A 728 3.06 39.74 9.66
C GLY A 728 4.50 39.51 9.22
N GLN A 729 5.26 40.59 8.98
CA GLN A 729 6.69 40.51 8.67
C GLN A 729 7.52 39.82 9.78
N THR A 730 7.06 39.93 11.03
CA THR A 730 7.51 39.06 12.12
C THR A 730 6.30 38.55 12.88
N PHE A 731 6.23 37.23 13.12
CA PHE A 731 5.22 36.63 13.97
C PHE A 731 5.76 35.40 14.69
N ASN A 732 5.18 35.08 15.85
CA ASN A 732 5.55 33.92 16.64
C ASN A 732 4.51 32.81 16.47
N PHE A 733 4.97 31.56 16.50
CA PHE A 733 4.13 30.37 16.48
C PHE A 733 4.64 29.36 17.51
N THR A 734 3.72 28.81 18.31
CA THR A 734 4.02 27.70 19.21
C THR A 734 3.54 26.41 18.54
N ALA A 735 4.47 25.61 18.03
CA ALA A 735 4.16 24.30 17.47
C ALA A 735 3.89 23.31 18.62
N PRO A 736 2.68 22.72 18.73
CA PRO A 736 2.37 21.79 19.81
C PRO A 736 3.28 20.55 19.79
N ALA A 737 3.37 19.85 20.92
CA ALA A 737 3.98 18.52 20.97
C ALA A 737 3.31 17.57 19.96
N VAL A 738 4.11 16.75 19.27
CA VAL A 738 3.68 15.81 18.21
C VAL A 738 2.61 16.41 17.29
N SER A 739 3.04 17.31 16.42
CA SER A 739 2.15 18.07 15.55
C SER A 739 2.70 18.29 14.15
N VAL A 740 1.77 18.47 13.20
CA VAL A 740 2.01 18.95 11.86
C VAL A 740 1.13 20.17 11.65
N SER A 741 1.75 21.28 11.27
CA SER A 741 1.09 22.59 11.10
C SER A 741 1.36 23.14 9.72
N VAL A 742 0.35 23.70 9.07
CA VAL A 742 0.49 24.47 7.84
C VAL A 742 -0.04 25.87 8.07
N ILE A 743 0.80 26.89 7.87
CA ILE A 743 0.44 28.30 7.99
C ILE A 743 0.46 28.91 6.58
N ILE A 744 -0.66 29.51 6.18
CA ILE A 744 -0.87 30.11 4.85
C ILE A 744 -1.18 31.58 5.03
N MET A 745 -0.44 32.46 4.34
CA MET A 745 -0.66 33.91 4.40
C MET A 745 -0.30 34.59 3.08
N GLN A 746 -0.90 35.74 2.81
CA GLN A 746 -0.61 36.53 1.62
C GLN A 746 0.68 37.33 1.83
N ALA A 747 1.67 37.19 0.94
CA ALA A 747 2.88 37.99 0.99
C ALA A 747 3.55 38.21 -0.38
N PHE A 748 4.05 39.44 -0.61
CA PHE A 748 4.72 39.89 -1.83
C PHE A 748 5.53 41.18 -1.62
#